data_AF-A0A935XQJ8-F1
#
_entry.id   AF-A0A935XQJ8-F1
#
_cell.length_a   1.000
_cell.length_b   1.000
_cell.length_c   1.000
_cell.angle_alpha   90.00
_cell.angle_beta   90.00
_cell.angle_gamma   90.00
#
_symmetry.space_group_name_H-M   'P 1'
#
loop_
_entity.id
_entity.type
_entity.pdbx_description
1 polymer ?
#
loop_
_entity_poly.entity_id
_entity_poly.type
_entity_poly.pdbx_seq_one_letter_code
_entity_poly.pdbx_strand_id
1 'polypeptide(L)'
;MRDFSACRRPRAVFVAVAAACLTLAVPLVLRAQPSARARAWEGTLTLPTYDEGRPDVNPPFDLLQPAGRPNYPYTIRDVLTDVRRPRAWRALFLENEYLKCSVLPDLGGHLYSCTDKVNGQEMFYANGSIKVSNIAYRGSWAAFGIEFNFPVSHNWMTTSPVDFALREEADGSASVWVGNVDRPYGMQWTVKLTLRPGTALLEQHTTLYNRSDVRRRFYWWTNAGVRAFDDTQILYPMKFTASHGFADVDTWPVDARGTDNSVLKNHIYGPVSRFAHASREGFMGIWHPRTNAGVAHYAPPEELPAKKIWSWGVDADALDWRRQLSDDSSAYVEIQAGLFRDQETYGFLQPQDAVSFREYWMPLRAIGGLTRMNPNGALHLEGVPVGADSLEFRATVQLTRRLDGGRVTLAAGRTEATTTTGLSPDRITRLVVRVPQGTPPARVAIRGADGTVLMQHTQGVFDYLPDSLVTVGRQPAHAWRAPVERREGDWLSYGEDREVNGDQLGALGAYRSGLMVNPLDLSLLRASARLEVSLGHHALGVQHATQALALQPADHEMAYYRGLGRLALHDTARARVDFEQARQFGPTRAAAILALARCGVPLYGDMTTPLAQVVSGAASARATRLHETRLLAAWRLSRMPRGGVSLDLRALADSVLAAAPASNLARWLHREIAGGDSALAVHLAGDAERVLEVADALLDARADSEAVALLATRWPDDGRVVREAGMPHPNQHVLVAYYRAFASSRAGRDPAALLDSATALPLTYVFPNRPRDREVLEWAQRLRPRDASARYLLGMLAMQRGDVRDASAMWSSVLAARPTGVPALHRNLVQALLLTGADPASVVAVSAEATRAEPSNPEVWVIHDSLMARTGKSAAERAAQLDRYPDKPGMPTALVYRHARLLAGAGRFDDAEALFADRFFSRVEGGTNPRGVWLEVRVARAEALARARKCSDARRVLTSLARPLARRSFTKDGMREQLAKPPIAARVRSIEQRCAPK
;
A
#
# COMPACT_ATOMS: atom_id res chain seq x y z
N MET A 1 12.51 -51.26 62.28
CA MET A 1 11.91 -52.60 62.14
C MET A 1 12.13 -53.01 60.69
N ARG A 2 12.94 -54.05 60.46
CA ARG A 2 12.54 -55.44 60.10
C ARG A 2 12.02 -55.56 58.65
N ASP A 3 12.34 -56.55 57.81
CA ASP A 3 13.31 -57.69 57.77
C ASP A 3 13.23 -58.29 56.33
N PHE A 4 14.12 -59.08 55.72
CA PHE A 4 15.49 -59.60 55.97
C PHE A 4 16.11 -60.09 54.62
N SER A 5 17.45 -60.12 54.46
CA SER A 5 18.22 -61.08 53.59
C SER A 5 18.07 -61.04 52.04
N ALA A 6 18.96 -61.60 51.19
CA ALA A 6 20.42 -61.81 51.29
C ALA A 6 21.11 -62.13 49.92
N CYS A 7 22.28 -61.52 49.71
CA CYS A 7 23.54 -62.02 49.08
C CYS A 7 23.56 -63.26 48.15
N ARG A 8 24.26 -63.13 46.99
CA ARG A 8 25.38 -64.02 46.59
C ARG A 8 26.32 -63.41 45.52
N ARG A 9 27.57 -63.87 45.49
CA ARG A 9 28.65 -63.57 44.50
C ARG A 9 29.01 -64.86 43.71
N PRO A 10 29.78 -64.76 42.60
CA PRO A 10 31.25 -64.94 42.65
C PRO A 10 32.01 -63.75 41.96
N ARG A 11 33.34 -63.52 41.99
CA ARG A 11 34.57 -64.35 41.91
C ARG A 11 34.76 -64.99 40.50
N ALA A 12 35.96 -65.09 39.87
CA ALA A 12 37.35 -64.71 40.21
C ALA A 12 38.19 -64.55 38.89
N VAL A 13 39.12 -63.57 38.73
CA VAL A 13 40.62 -63.60 38.94
C VAL A 13 41.46 -64.07 37.72
N PHE A 14 42.74 -63.62 37.67
CA PHE A 14 43.84 -63.80 36.67
C PHE A 14 43.85 -62.77 35.50
N VAL A 15 44.88 -61.93 35.23
CA VAL A 15 46.38 -62.06 35.10
C VAL A 15 46.78 -62.37 33.64
N ALA A 16 47.77 -61.73 32.98
CA ALA A 16 48.50 -60.46 33.18
C ALA A 16 49.38 -60.15 31.92
N VAL A 17 50.27 -59.14 32.01
CA VAL A 17 51.48 -58.87 31.17
C VAL A 17 51.29 -58.09 29.84
N ALA A 18 52.26 -57.18 29.57
CA ALA A 18 52.61 -56.42 28.35
C ALA A 18 51.48 -55.72 27.56
N ALA A 19 51.40 -54.38 27.43
CA ALA A 19 52.39 -53.35 27.09
C ALA A 19 52.76 -53.25 25.59
N ALA A 20 51.93 -52.52 24.82
CA ALA A 20 52.32 -51.85 23.58
C ALA A 20 51.40 -50.63 23.32
N CYS A 21 51.95 -49.65 22.60
CA CYS A 21 51.39 -48.34 22.24
C CYS A 21 49.87 -48.27 21.93
N LEU A 22 49.16 -47.38 22.65
CA LEU A 22 48.07 -46.60 22.07
C LEU A 22 48.18 -45.13 22.47
N THR A 23 47.79 -44.25 21.57
CA THR A 23 47.92 -42.80 21.69
C THR A 23 46.94 -42.18 22.68
N LEU A 24 47.30 -41.03 23.24
CA LEU A 24 46.40 -40.17 24.01
C LEU A 24 45.32 -39.56 23.09
N ALA A 25 44.28 -40.35 22.83
CA ALA A 25 43.01 -39.86 22.31
C ALA A 25 42.32 -39.02 23.40
N VAL A 26 42.76 -37.77 23.57
CA VAL A 26 41.99 -36.75 24.28
C VAL A 26 40.62 -36.72 23.59
N PRO A 27 39.50 -36.97 24.30
CA PRO A 27 38.19 -36.82 23.70
C PRO A 27 38.03 -35.34 23.36
N LEU A 28 38.13 -35.02 22.08
CA LEU A 28 37.85 -33.68 21.59
C LEU A 28 36.36 -33.45 21.77
N VAL A 29 35.98 -32.98 22.96
CA VAL A 29 34.64 -32.46 23.24
C VAL A 29 34.53 -31.21 22.39
N LEU A 30 34.10 -31.44 21.14
CA LEU A 30 33.45 -30.46 20.30
C LEU A 30 32.29 -29.91 21.13
N ARG A 31 32.58 -28.84 21.86
CA ARG A 31 31.59 -27.83 22.19
C ARG A 31 31.03 -27.40 20.84
N ALA A 32 29.93 -28.03 20.45
CA ALA A 32 29.10 -27.52 19.37
C ALA A 32 28.86 -26.05 19.72
N GLN A 33 29.37 -25.15 18.87
CA GLN A 33 28.98 -23.75 18.99
C GLN A 33 27.44 -23.75 18.95
N PRO A 34 26.76 -23.10 19.91
CA PRO A 34 25.30 -23.10 19.92
C PRO A 34 24.84 -22.60 18.56
N SER A 35 24.12 -23.45 17.82
CA SER A 35 23.80 -23.18 16.42
C SER A 35 23.13 -21.83 16.35
N ALA A 36 23.77 -20.88 15.67
CA ALA A 36 23.41 -19.48 15.81
C ALA A 36 22.03 -19.24 15.18
N ARG A 37 21.00 -19.17 16.04
CA ARG A 37 19.62 -19.01 15.61
C ARG A 37 19.36 -17.57 15.21
N ALA A 38 18.59 -17.39 14.15
CA ALA A 38 17.91 -16.12 13.94
C ALA A 38 16.88 -15.93 15.08
N ARG A 39 16.60 -14.67 15.44
CA ARG A 39 15.65 -14.32 16.50
C ARG A 39 14.69 -13.22 16.05
N ALA A 40 13.45 -13.27 16.56
CA ALA A 40 12.41 -12.29 16.26
C ALA A 40 11.72 -11.79 17.54
N TRP A 41 11.73 -10.48 17.79
CA TRP A 41 11.16 -9.89 19.02
C TRP A 41 10.54 -8.51 18.80
N GLU A 42 9.55 -8.15 19.64
CA GLU A 42 8.99 -6.79 19.71
C GLU A 42 9.84 -5.94 20.67
N GLY A 43 10.03 -4.67 20.30
CA GLY A 43 10.66 -3.64 21.11
C GLY A 43 10.23 -2.25 20.64
N THR A 44 11.11 -1.26 20.82
CA THR A 44 10.79 0.15 20.58
C THR A 44 11.95 0.88 19.92
N LEU A 45 11.64 1.74 18.94
CA LEU A 45 12.56 2.73 18.40
C LEU A 45 12.04 4.13 18.76
N THR A 46 12.86 4.95 19.42
CA THR A 46 12.52 6.35 19.70
C THR A 46 13.08 7.22 18.58
N LEU A 47 12.20 7.69 17.69
CA LEU A 47 12.56 8.48 16.53
C LEU A 47 11.99 9.90 16.64
N PRO A 48 12.77 10.95 16.29
CA PRO A 48 12.21 12.27 16.00
C PRO A 48 11.11 12.14 14.95
N THR A 49 9.93 12.65 15.26
CA THR A 49 8.72 12.53 14.45
C THR A 49 8.11 13.90 14.29
N TYR A 50 7.63 14.22 13.10
CA TYR A 50 6.84 15.42 12.82
C TYR A 50 5.36 15.11 13.02
N ASP A 51 4.68 15.90 13.84
CA ASP A 51 3.27 15.67 14.16
C ASP A 51 2.35 16.01 12.98
N GLU A 52 1.31 15.20 12.81
CA GLU A 52 0.18 15.49 11.94
C GLU A 52 -0.91 16.24 12.72
N GLY A 53 -1.69 17.04 11.99
CA GLY A 53 -2.95 17.60 12.49
C GLY A 53 -4.06 16.56 12.54
N ARG A 54 -5.30 17.02 12.72
CA ARG A 54 -6.47 16.13 12.65
C ARG A 54 -6.72 15.70 11.19
N PRO A 55 -7.06 14.43 10.93
CA PRO A 55 -7.51 13.99 9.61
C PRO A 55 -8.78 14.72 9.18
N ASP A 56 -9.02 14.76 7.86
CA ASP A 56 -10.23 15.32 7.28
C ASP A 56 -11.48 14.55 7.78
N VAL A 57 -12.48 15.31 8.22
CA VAL A 57 -13.77 14.83 8.72
C VAL A 57 -14.76 14.50 7.60
N ASN A 58 -14.49 14.97 6.38
CA ASN A 58 -15.32 14.72 5.21
C ASN A 58 -15.05 13.32 4.64
N PRO A 59 -16.09 12.50 4.33
CA PRO A 59 -15.89 11.25 3.61
C PRO A 59 -15.38 11.52 2.18
N PRO A 60 -14.22 10.95 1.79
CA PRO A 60 -13.62 11.18 0.47
C PRO A 60 -14.24 10.27 -0.59
N PHE A 61 -15.55 10.40 -0.81
CA PHE A 61 -16.28 9.64 -1.84
C PHE A 61 -15.57 9.69 -3.19
N ASP A 62 -15.45 8.55 -3.85
CA ASP A 62 -14.62 8.45 -5.07
C ASP A 62 -15.21 9.27 -6.24
N LEU A 63 -16.53 9.50 -6.23
CA LEU A 63 -17.24 10.47 -7.10
C LEU A 63 -16.71 11.91 -7.05
N LEU A 64 -16.05 12.29 -5.96
CA LEU A 64 -15.51 13.64 -5.72
C LEU A 64 -13.98 13.68 -5.83
N GLN A 65 -13.33 12.54 -6.07
CA GLN A 65 -11.88 12.43 -6.28
C GLN A 65 -11.52 12.49 -7.78
N PRO A 66 -10.25 12.75 -8.13
CA PRO A 66 -9.76 12.48 -9.48
C PRO A 66 -9.97 11.00 -9.84
N ALA A 67 -10.44 10.75 -11.07
CA ALA A 67 -10.70 9.40 -11.55
C ALA A 67 -9.48 8.47 -11.37
N GLY A 68 -9.71 7.26 -10.88
CA GLY A 68 -8.66 6.28 -10.57
C GLY A 68 -7.89 6.50 -9.26
N ARG A 69 -8.21 7.52 -8.45
CA ARG A 69 -7.67 7.71 -7.09
C ARG A 69 -8.74 7.52 -5.98
N PRO A 70 -9.30 6.31 -5.81
CA PRO A 70 -10.26 6.04 -4.74
C PRO A 70 -9.60 6.12 -3.35
N ASN A 71 -10.37 6.58 -2.38
CA ASN A 71 -9.91 6.77 -0.99
C ASN A 71 -10.96 6.37 0.06
N TYR A 72 -12.25 6.33 -0.28
CA TYR A 72 -13.28 5.89 0.65
C TYR A 72 -13.07 4.40 1.01
N PRO A 73 -13.11 3.98 2.30
CA PRO A 73 -13.59 4.70 3.49
C PRO A 73 -12.47 5.22 4.42
N TYR A 74 -11.27 5.50 3.93
CA TYR A 74 -10.21 6.04 4.78
C TYR A 74 -10.38 7.56 5.03
N THR A 75 -9.82 8.04 6.14
CA THR A 75 -9.64 9.47 6.41
C THR A 75 -8.46 10.04 5.61
N ILE A 76 -8.58 11.26 5.09
CA ILE A 76 -7.45 11.98 4.48
C ILE A 76 -6.58 12.60 5.59
N ARG A 77 -5.26 12.55 5.43
CA ARG A 77 -4.23 12.97 6.39
C ARG A 77 -3.24 13.93 5.71
N ASP A 78 -3.74 15.09 5.29
CA ASP A 78 -2.98 16.11 4.54
C ASP A 78 -2.63 17.36 5.38
N VAL A 79 -3.14 17.47 6.60
CA VAL A 79 -2.80 18.52 7.57
C VAL A 79 -1.47 18.18 8.23
N LEU A 80 -0.36 18.65 7.67
CA LEU A 80 1.01 18.37 8.14
C LEU A 80 1.61 19.57 8.88
N THR A 81 2.45 19.33 9.90
CA THR A 81 3.08 20.39 10.71
C THR A 81 4.61 20.31 10.70
N ASP A 82 5.26 21.39 11.15
CA ASP A 82 6.70 21.44 11.47
C ASP A 82 7.00 21.13 12.95
N VAL A 83 5.99 20.69 13.74
CA VAL A 83 6.14 20.35 15.16
C VAL A 83 6.84 19.01 15.31
N ARG A 84 8.12 19.06 15.67
CA ARG A 84 9.01 17.89 15.81
C ARG A 84 9.11 17.44 17.27
N ARG A 85 8.80 16.17 17.56
CA ARG A 85 8.86 15.55 18.90
C ARG A 85 9.50 14.16 18.86
N PRO A 86 10.21 13.71 19.91
CA PRO A 86 10.63 12.32 20.02
C PRO A 86 9.40 11.43 20.26
N ARG A 87 9.22 10.38 19.45
CA ARG A 87 8.13 9.41 19.60
C ARG A 87 8.68 8.00 19.71
N ALA A 88 8.19 7.27 20.71
CA ALA A 88 8.38 5.83 20.82
C ALA A 88 7.46 5.12 19.83
N TRP A 89 8.04 4.40 18.87
CA TRP A 89 7.34 3.57 17.89
C TRP A 89 7.55 2.09 18.21
N ARG A 90 6.52 1.25 18.06
CA ARG A 90 6.71 -0.21 18.12
C ARG A 90 7.64 -0.62 16.98
N ALA A 91 8.61 -1.47 17.30
CA ALA A 91 9.56 -2.02 16.34
C ALA A 91 9.62 -3.53 16.48
N LEU A 92 9.56 -4.23 15.34
CA LEU A 92 9.72 -5.67 15.24
C LEU A 92 11.11 -5.95 14.70
N PHE A 93 11.96 -6.57 15.52
CA PHE A 93 13.35 -6.82 15.17
C PHE A 93 13.53 -8.25 14.67
N LEU A 94 14.47 -8.41 13.73
CA LEU A 94 14.85 -9.70 13.17
C LEU A 94 16.38 -9.72 13.04
N GLU A 95 17.06 -10.63 13.74
CA GLU A 95 18.54 -10.64 13.80
C GLU A 95 19.12 -12.06 13.72
N ASN A 96 20.14 -12.24 12.88
CA ASN A 96 21.01 -13.43 12.85
C ASN A 96 22.49 -13.05 13.02
N GLU A 97 23.44 -13.85 12.56
CA GLU A 97 24.88 -13.55 12.68
C GLU A 97 25.31 -12.33 11.85
N TYR A 98 24.71 -12.13 10.66
CA TYR A 98 25.17 -11.20 9.63
C TYR A 98 24.27 -9.98 9.44
N LEU A 99 22.98 -10.09 9.74
CA LEU A 99 21.98 -9.05 9.48
C LEU A 99 21.19 -8.72 10.75
N LYS A 100 20.85 -7.43 10.91
CA LYS A 100 19.90 -6.94 11.92
C LYS A 100 18.88 -6.01 11.28
N CYS A 101 17.68 -6.51 11.04
CA CYS A 101 16.58 -5.77 10.45
C CYS A 101 15.63 -5.21 11.53
N SER A 102 14.94 -4.11 11.22
CA SER A 102 13.85 -3.57 12.03
C SER A 102 12.66 -3.11 11.18
N VAL A 103 11.45 -3.49 11.62
CA VAL A 103 10.18 -3.27 10.92
C VAL A 103 9.26 -2.42 11.81
N LEU A 104 8.54 -1.45 11.24
CA LEU A 104 7.66 -0.53 11.96
C LEU A 104 6.17 -0.87 11.68
N PRO A 105 5.53 -1.77 12.45
CA PRO A 105 4.12 -2.16 12.24
C PRO A 105 3.15 -0.99 12.43
N ASP A 106 3.50 0.02 13.22
CA ASP A 106 2.69 1.22 13.44
C ASP A 106 2.72 2.20 12.23
N LEU A 107 3.63 1.98 11.26
CA LEU A 107 3.86 2.78 10.06
C LEU A 107 3.90 1.86 8.82
N GLY A 108 2.73 1.34 8.41
CA GLY A 108 2.55 0.53 7.20
C GLY A 108 3.21 -0.85 7.22
N GLY A 109 3.89 -1.23 8.30
CA GLY A 109 4.72 -2.43 8.32
C GLY A 109 6.03 -2.27 7.55
N HIS A 110 6.51 -1.04 7.33
CA HIS A 110 7.75 -0.78 6.59
C HIS A 110 8.96 -1.49 7.22
N LEU A 111 9.82 -2.07 6.39
CA LEU A 111 11.17 -2.48 6.80
C LEU A 111 12.05 -1.22 6.89
N TYR A 112 12.11 -0.59 8.07
CA TYR A 112 12.76 0.70 8.29
C TYR A 112 14.29 0.64 8.15
N SER A 113 14.93 -0.41 8.67
CA SER A 113 16.38 -0.59 8.61
C SER A 113 16.76 -2.05 8.38
N CYS A 114 17.94 -2.28 7.81
CA CYS A 114 18.64 -3.55 8.02
C CYS A 114 20.15 -3.36 7.92
N THR A 115 20.82 -3.51 9.06
CA THR A 115 22.26 -3.34 9.21
C THR A 115 23.01 -4.60 8.81
N ASP A 116 24.03 -4.46 7.97
CA ASP A 116 25.07 -5.46 7.76
C ASP A 116 26.04 -5.46 8.94
N LYS A 117 26.01 -6.52 9.74
CA LYS A 117 26.83 -6.69 10.95
C LYS A 117 28.31 -6.91 10.66
N VAL A 118 28.70 -7.15 9.39
CA VAL A 118 30.10 -7.36 8.98
C VAL A 118 30.84 -6.03 8.77
N ASN A 119 30.15 -4.96 8.36
CA ASN A 119 30.76 -3.64 8.09
C ASN A 119 30.03 -2.44 8.76
N GLY A 120 28.92 -2.69 9.47
CA GLY A 120 28.12 -1.66 10.15
C GLY A 120 27.32 -0.75 9.22
N GLN A 121 27.16 -1.09 7.93
CA GLN A 121 26.42 -0.27 6.97
C GLN A 121 24.95 -0.66 6.91
N GLU A 122 24.07 0.30 6.64
CA GLU A 122 22.65 0.05 6.38
C GLU A 122 22.40 -0.33 4.91
N MET A 123 21.53 -1.31 4.69
CA MET A 123 21.04 -1.69 3.35
C MET A 123 20.00 -0.70 2.80
N PHE A 124 19.30 0.03 3.69
CA PHE A 124 18.15 0.86 3.34
C PHE A 124 18.27 2.27 3.93
N TYR A 125 17.39 3.17 3.48
CA TYR A 125 17.32 4.54 3.98
C TYR A 125 16.64 4.58 5.36
N ALA A 126 17.40 4.25 6.41
CA ALA A 126 17.02 4.45 7.80
C ALA A 126 17.07 5.94 8.15
N ASN A 127 16.07 6.70 7.70
CA ASN A 127 15.94 8.14 7.90
C ASN A 127 15.86 8.48 9.39
N GLY A 128 16.79 9.29 9.89
CA GLY A 128 16.86 9.68 11.32
C GLY A 128 15.68 10.50 11.85
N SER A 129 14.65 10.74 11.03
CA SER A 129 13.40 11.39 11.39
C SER A 129 12.20 10.82 10.61
N ILE A 130 11.09 10.57 11.28
CA ILE A 130 9.79 10.32 10.64
C ILE A 130 9.20 11.67 10.23
N LYS A 131 9.51 12.10 9.00
CA LYS A 131 9.20 13.44 8.49
C LYS A 131 8.22 13.35 7.32
N VAL A 132 6.96 13.67 7.60
CA VAL A 132 5.83 13.45 6.69
C VAL A 132 5.68 14.57 5.65
N SER A 133 5.23 14.19 4.45
CA SER A 133 4.92 15.07 3.31
C SER A 133 3.68 14.57 2.57
N ASN A 134 3.03 15.45 1.79
CA ASN A 134 1.78 15.15 1.11
C ASN A 134 2.06 14.55 -0.27
N ILE A 135 2.09 13.22 -0.34
CA ILE A 135 2.54 12.42 -1.49
C ILE A 135 1.63 11.18 -1.68
N ALA A 136 1.27 10.47 -0.62
CA ALA A 136 0.47 9.24 -0.71
C ALA A 136 -0.99 9.49 -1.05
N TYR A 137 -1.74 8.41 -1.32
CA TYR A 137 -3.19 8.47 -1.62
C TYR A 137 -4.00 9.28 -0.60
N ARG A 138 -3.60 9.24 0.68
CA ARG A 138 -4.24 9.96 1.80
C ARG A 138 -3.43 11.17 2.27
N GLY A 139 -2.46 11.65 1.49
CA GLY A 139 -1.52 12.70 1.89
C GLY A 139 -0.29 12.13 2.60
N SER A 140 -0.36 11.95 3.92
CA SER A 140 0.80 11.64 4.79
C SER A 140 1.61 10.42 4.34
N TRP A 141 2.86 10.70 3.94
CA TRP A 141 3.90 9.75 3.55
C TRP A 141 5.26 10.22 4.06
N ALA A 142 6.21 9.31 4.29
CA ALA A 142 7.57 9.67 4.70
C ALA A 142 8.62 8.73 4.07
N ALA A 143 9.77 9.28 3.70
CA ALA A 143 10.84 8.53 3.03
C ALA A 143 11.69 7.74 4.03
N PHE A 144 11.52 6.41 4.10
CA PHE A 144 12.44 5.48 4.76
C PHE A 144 12.23 4.02 4.30
N GLY A 145 13.27 3.20 4.45
CA GLY A 145 13.12 1.74 4.45
C GLY A 145 12.55 1.12 3.16
N ILE A 146 11.80 0.02 3.31
CA ILE A 146 10.96 -0.56 2.26
C ILE A 146 9.47 -0.34 2.57
N GLU A 147 8.73 0.18 1.58
CA GLU A 147 7.28 0.26 1.53
C GLU A 147 6.68 -0.90 0.70
N PHE A 148 5.56 -1.44 1.17
CA PHE A 148 4.81 -2.51 0.50
C PHE A 148 3.53 -1.95 -0.12
N ASN A 149 3.48 -1.79 -1.45
CA ASN A 149 2.37 -1.11 -2.13
C ASN A 149 1.34 -2.08 -2.70
N PHE A 150 0.19 -2.17 -2.03
CA PHE A 150 -1.00 -2.91 -2.47
C PHE A 150 -2.28 -2.27 -1.92
N PRO A 151 -3.39 -2.20 -2.67
CA PRO A 151 -3.55 -2.41 -4.11
C PRO A 151 -3.34 -1.11 -4.91
N VAL A 152 -2.65 -0.13 -4.32
CA VAL A 152 -2.28 1.18 -4.89
C VAL A 152 -0.91 1.62 -4.36
N SER A 153 -0.29 2.63 -4.99
CA SER A 153 0.96 3.27 -4.53
C SER A 153 0.86 4.80 -4.55
N HIS A 154 1.34 5.53 -3.55
CA HIS A 154 1.80 5.02 -2.25
C HIS A 154 0.60 4.53 -1.40
N ASN A 155 0.79 3.42 -0.69
CA ASN A 155 -0.23 2.62 -0.01
C ASN A 155 -1.11 3.47 0.94
N TRP A 156 -2.43 3.22 0.97
CA TRP A 156 -3.35 3.83 1.95
C TRP A 156 -2.91 3.61 3.41
N MET A 157 -2.18 2.55 3.72
CA MET A 157 -1.69 2.23 5.08
C MET A 157 -0.25 2.69 5.34
N THR A 158 0.42 3.38 4.41
CA THR A 158 1.85 3.74 4.47
C THR A 158 2.30 4.35 5.82
N THR A 159 1.49 5.23 6.42
CA THR A 159 1.74 5.85 7.73
C THR A 159 0.72 5.41 8.81
N SER A 160 0.14 4.21 8.70
CA SER A 160 -0.90 3.66 9.60
C SER A 160 -0.55 2.27 10.19
N PRO A 161 -1.11 1.87 11.36
CA PRO A 161 -0.82 0.56 11.96
C PRO A 161 -1.42 -0.62 11.20
N VAL A 162 -0.61 -1.65 10.93
CA VAL A 162 -1.01 -2.88 10.20
C VAL A 162 -1.10 -4.11 11.12
N ASP A 163 -1.63 -5.22 10.62
CA ASP A 163 -1.59 -6.51 11.32
C ASP A 163 -0.16 -7.10 11.25
N PHE A 164 0.30 -7.74 12.33
CA PHE A 164 1.64 -8.32 12.39
C PHE A 164 1.72 -9.58 13.25
N ALA A 165 2.79 -10.35 13.06
CA ALA A 165 3.17 -11.46 13.93
C ALA A 165 4.68 -11.74 13.89
N LEU A 166 5.17 -12.46 14.90
CA LEU A 166 6.56 -12.91 15.03
C LEU A 166 6.59 -14.45 15.11
N ARG A 167 7.59 -15.08 14.52
CA ARG A 167 7.87 -16.52 14.68
C ARG A 167 9.36 -16.81 14.76
N GLU A 168 9.72 -17.81 15.57
CA GLU A 168 10.99 -18.51 15.50
C GLU A 168 10.65 -19.97 15.15
N GLU A 169 11.29 -20.49 14.09
CA GLU A 169 10.92 -21.73 13.43
C GLU A 169 11.87 -22.88 13.87
N ALA A 170 11.44 -24.14 13.69
CA ALA A 170 12.20 -25.31 14.17
C ALA A 170 13.56 -25.52 13.46
N ASP A 171 13.77 -24.94 12.27
CA ASP A 171 15.06 -24.93 11.56
C ASP A 171 16.05 -23.88 12.10
N GLY A 172 15.64 -23.09 13.10
CA GLY A 172 16.42 -21.99 13.67
C GLY A 172 16.34 -20.68 12.88
N SER A 173 15.53 -20.63 11.82
CA SER A 173 15.15 -19.37 11.17
C SER A 173 14.13 -18.61 12.01
N ALA A 174 14.00 -17.32 11.75
CA ALA A 174 13.02 -16.46 12.41
C ALA A 174 12.36 -15.54 11.38
N SER A 175 11.18 -15.03 11.70
CA SER A 175 10.38 -14.26 10.76
C SER A 175 9.52 -13.18 11.41
N VAL A 176 9.45 -12.04 10.72
CA VAL A 176 8.45 -11.00 10.93
C VAL A 176 7.40 -11.14 9.83
N TRP A 177 6.13 -11.13 10.22
CA TRP A 177 5.00 -11.05 9.30
C TRP A 177 4.32 -9.69 9.46
N VAL A 178 4.01 -9.03 8.36
CA VAL A 178 3.17 -7.82 8.32
C VAL A 178 2.13 -7.95 7.21
N GLY A 179 0.95 -7.34 7.36
CA GLY A 179 -0.10 -7.37 6.36
C GLY A 179 -1.33 -6.56 6.77
N ASN A 180 -2.26 -6.36 5.84
CA ASN A 180 -3.48 -5.63 6.11
C ASN A 180 -4.61 -6.07 5.16
N VAL A 181 -5.85 -6.02 5.62
CA VAL A 181 -7.05 -6.10 4.78
C VAL A 181 -7.48 -4.68 4.40
N ASP A 182 -7.44 -4.33 3.11
CA ASP A 182 -7.78 -2.98 2.67
C ASP A 182 -9.29 -2.70 2.79
N ARG A 183 -9.66 -1.54 3.34
CA ARG A 183 -11.07 -1.17 3.52
C ARG A 183 -11.84 -0.90 2.19
N PRO A 184 -11.26 -0.31 1.12
CA PRO A 184 -12.00 -0.01 -0.12
C PRO A 184 -12.45 -1.24 -0.92
N TYR A 185 -11.62 -2.28 -1.02
CA TYR A 185 -11.88 -3.47 -1.83
C TYR A 185 -12.06 -4.75 -1.00
N GLY A 186 -11.52 -4.81 0.22
CA GLY A 186 -11.55 -5.99 1.08
C GLY A 186 -10.56 -7.07 0.66
N MET A 187 -9.45 -6.71 -0.01
CA MET A 187 -8.37 -7.64 -0.33
C MET A 187 -7.31 -7.63 0.78
N GLN A 188 -6.50 -8.68 0.86
CA GLN A 188 -5.38 -8.79 1.79
C GLN A 188 -4.05 -8.79 1.06
N TRP A 189 -3.08 -8.07 1.61
CA TRP A 189 -1.65 -8.31 1.34
C TRP A 189 -0.97 -8.81 2.61
N THR A 190 0.09 -9.61 2.46
CA THR A 190 0.90 -10.10 3.58
C THR A 190 2.33 -10.34 3.10
N VAL A 191 3.30 -9.91 3.89
CA VAL A 191 4.73 -10.10 3.65
C VAL A 191 5.35 -10.85 4.84
N LYS A 192 6.04 -11.96 4.55
CA LYS A 192 6.93 -12.68 5.49
C LYS A 192 8.37 -12.28 5.19
N LEU A 193 9.01 -11.59 6.13
CA LEU A 193 10.44 -11.30 6.13
C LEU A 193 11.16 -12.34 7.01
N THR A 194 12.18 -13.01 6.47
CA THR A 194 12.85 -14.15 7.12
C THR A 194 14.37 -14.02 7.11
N LEU A 195 15.01 -14.31 8.24
CA LEU A 195 16.45 -14.55 8.35
C LEU A 195 16.69 -16.01 8.76
N ARG A 196 17.73 -16.64 8.20
CA ARG A 196 18.15 -18.02 8.53
C ARG A 196 19.49 -18.03 9.25
N PRO A 197 19.81 -19.08 10.02
CA PRO A 197 21.17 -19.36 10.47
C PRO A 197 22.16 -19.38 9.30
N GLY A 198 23.34 -18.80 9.47
CA GLY A 198 24.44 -18.91 8.53
C GLY A 198 24.32 -18.11 7.23
N THR A 199 23.28 -17.28 7.05
CA THR A 199 23.05 -16.51 5.81
C THR A 199 23.15 -14.99 5.98
N ALA A 200 23.84 -14.32 5.06
CA ALA A 200 23.84 -12.86 4.90
C ALA A 200 22.83 -12.45 3.82
N LEU A 201 21.57 -12.88 3.97
CA LEU A 201 20.49 -12.63 3.02
C LEU A 201 19.16 -12.48 3.77
N LEU A 202 18.39 -11.44 3.43
CA LEU A 202 17.00 -11.29 3.87
C LEU A 202 16.07 -11.88 2.81
N GLU A 203 15.29 -12.88 3.20
CA GLU A 203 14.26 -13.48 2.36
C GLU A 203 12.93 -12.75 2.57
N GLN A 204 12.27 -12.35 1.48
CA GLN A 204 10.94 -11.74 1.47
C GLN A 204 10.00 -12.63 0.65
N HIS A 205 8.87 -13.02 1.25
CA HIS A 205 7.80 -13.75 0.57
C HIS A 205 6.48 -13.00 0.72
N THR A 206 5.90 -12.62 -0.41
CA THR A 206 4.68 -11.80 -0.46
C THR A 206 3.51 -12.65 -0.96
N THR A 207 2.34 -12.47 -0.34
CA THR A 207 1.05 -13.00 -0.81
C THR A 207 0.05 -11.88 -0.95
N LEU A 208 -0.60 -11.82 -2.13
CA LEU A 208 -1.67 -10.89 -2.48
C LEU A 208 -2.94 -11.70 -2.71
N TYR A 209 -4.07 -11.31 -2.11
CA TYR A 209 -5.22 -12.20 -1.99
C TYR A 209 -6.55 -11.45 -2.01
N ASN A 210 -7.41 -11.74 -3.00
CA ASN A 210 -8.76 -11.19 -3.04
C ASN A 210 -9.72 -12.01 -2.16
N ARG A 211 -9.84 -11.61 -0.89
CA ARG A 211 -10.80 -12.18 0.07
C ARG A 211 -12.25 -11.87 -0.26
N SER A 212 -12.54 -10.86 -1.09
CA SER A 212 -13.89 -10.40 -1.37
C SER A 212 -14.64 -11.35 -2.31
N ASP A 213 -15.94 -11.10 -2.47
CA ASP A 213 -16.83 -11.93 -3.27
C ASP A 213 -16.90 -11.50 -4.74
N VAL A 214 -16.18 -10.46 -5.16
CA VAL A 214 -16.22 -9.90 -6.53
C VAL A 214 -14.81 -9.68 -7.09
N ARG A 215 -14.64 -9.58 -8.42
CA ARG A 215 -13.32 -9.25 -9.00
C ARG A 215 -12.86 -7.88 -8.49
N ARG A 216 -11.57 -7.76 -8.17
CA ARG A 216 -10.97 -6.49 -7.69
C ARG A 216 -9.72 -6.17 -8.48
N ARG A 217 -9.52 -4.89 -8.80
CA ARG A 217 -8.30 -4.40 -9.44
C ARG A 217 -7.14 -4.50 -8.45
N PHE A 218 -5.95 -4.88 -8.90
CA PHE A 218 -4.78 -5.01 -8.04
C PHE A 218 -3.49 -4.52 -8.72
N TYR A 219 -2.49 -4.34 -7.87
CA TYR A 219 -1.22 -3.69 -8.12
C TYR A 219 -0.19 -4.31 -7.16
N TRP A 220 1.08 -4.39 -7.56
CA TRP A 220 2.16 -4.56 -6.59
C TRP A 220 3.46 -3.92 -7.05
N TRP A 221 4.04 -3.13 -6.16
CA TRP A 221 5.43 -2.71 -6.21
C TRP A 221 6.04 -2.71 -4.80
N THR A 222 7.10 -3.48 -4.60
CA THR A 222 7.99 -3.36 -3.43
C THR A 222 8.88 -2.15 -3.66
N ASN A 223 8.82 -1.13 -2.80
CA ASN A 223 9.55 0.12 -2.99
C ASN A 223 10.61 0.31 -1.89
N ALA A 224 11.89 0.11 -2.22
CA ALA A 224 13.00 0.25 -1.27
C ALA A 224 13.75 1.57 -1.46
N GLY A 225 13.62 2.47 -0.48
CA GLY A 225 14.47 3.64 -0.33
C GLY A 225 15.86 3.23 0.14
N VAL A 226 16.90 3.72 -0.53
CA VAL A 226 18.32 3.49 -0.24
C VAL A 226 19.01 4.84 -0.07
N ARG A 227 19.75 5.06 1.02
CA ARG A 227 20.48 6.32 1.26
C ARG A 227 21.43 6.57 0.09
N ALA A 228 21.54 7.81 -0.38
CA ALA A 228 22.32 8.14 -1.56
C ALA A 228 23.29 9.31 -1.34
N PHE A 229 24.31 9.33 -2.20
CA PHE A 229 25.36 10.34 -2.32
C PHE A 229 25.54 10.65 -3.81
N ASP A 230 26.10 11.80 -4.17
CA ASP A 230 26.16 12.19 -5.59
C ASP A 230 27.09 11.27 -6.44
N ASP A 231 28.02 10.53 -5.82
CA ASP A 231 28.83 9.47 -6.44
C ASP A 231 28.16 8.08 -6.47
N THR A 232 26.90 7.96 -6.03
CA THR A 232 26.17 6.68 -5.99
C THR A 232 25.89 6.14 -7.39
N GLN A 233 26.17 4.86 -7.57
CA GLN A 233 26.02 4.11 -8.81
C GLN A 233 24.73 3.28 -8.79
N ILE A 234 24.01 3.29 -9.91
CA ILE A 234 22.73 2.61 -10.14
C ILE A 234 22.99 1.39 -11.03
N LEU A 235 22.97 0.21 -10.43
CA LEU A 235 23.47 -1.03 -11.01
C LEU A 235 22.32 -1.90 -11.52
N TYR A 236 21.77 -1.51 -12.67
CA TYR A 236 20.64 -2.19 -13.31
C TYR A 236 21.09 -2.88 -14.61
N PRO A 237 20.88 -4.20 -14.73
CA PRO A 237 21.20 -4.95 -15.95
C PRO A 237 20.11 -4.71 -17.01
N MET A 238 20.18 -3.59 -17.72
CA MET A 238 19.25 -3.22 -18.79
C MET A 238 19.94 -2.41 -19.89
N LYS A 239 19.44 -2.48 -21.13
CA LYS A 239 19.86 -1.62 -22.26
C LYS A 239 18.93 -0.43 -22.49
N PHE A 240 17.68 -0.56 -22.06
CA PHE A 240 16.60 0.36 -22.37
C PHE A 240 15.77 0.63 -21.11
N THR A 241 15.15 1.79 -21.07
CA THR A 241 14.18 2.16 -20.04
C THR A 241 12.88 2.69 -20.65
N ALA A 242 11.77 2.53 -19.94
CA ALA A 242 10.51 3.20 -20.25
C ALA A 242 10.18 4.27 -19.20
N SER A 243 9.41 5.27 -19.61
CA SER A 243 8.81 6.28 -18.73
C SER A 243 7.42 5.87 -18.19
N HIS A 244 6.82 6.73 -17.38
CA HIS A 244 5.43 6.60 -16.93
C HIS A 244 4.43 6.47 -18.09
N GLY A 245 3.36 5.72 -17.87
CA GLY A 245 2.40 5.31 -18.89
C GLY A 245 2.98 4.52 -20.08
N PHE A 246 4.26 4.14 -20.02
CA PHE A 246 5.06 3.68 -21.18
C PHE A 246 5.04 4.69 -22.35
N ALA A 247 4.98 6.00 -22.05
CA ALA A 247 4.82 7.04 -23.07
C ALA A 247 6.06 7.29 -23.95
N ASP A 248 7.23 6.88 -23.47
CA ASP A 248 8.55 7.09 -24.09
C ASP A 248 9.53 6.01 -23.63
N VAL A 249 10.39 5.54 -24.54
CA VAL A 249 11.45 4.54 -24.31
C VAL A 249 12.80 5.14 -24.67
N ASP A 250 13.81 4.97 -23.80
CA ASP A 250 15.12 5.61 -23.92
C ASP A 250 16.25 4.60 -23.66
N THR A 251 17.48 4.91 -24.05
CA THR A 251 18.66 4.02 -23.83
C THR A 251 19.19 4.12 -22.40
N TRP A 252 19.93 3.09 -21.97
CA TRP A 252 20.58 3.01 -20.65
C TRP A 252 21.99 2.42 -20.76
N PRO A 253 22.97 2.89 -19.96
CA PRO A 253 22.85 3.96 -18.96
C PRO A 253 22.89 5.37 -19.55
N VAL A 254 23.41 5.52 -20.77
CA VAL A 254 23.45 6.80 -21.49
C VAL A 254 22.11 7.01 -22.21
N ASP A 255 21.41 8.11 -21.91
CA ASP A 255 20.16 8.48 -22.58
C ASP A 255 20.39 9.17 -23.93
N ALA A 256 19.30 9.40 -24.68
CA ALA A 256 19.31 10.08 -25.99
C ALA A 256 19.86 11.54 -25.95
N ARG A 257 20.16 12.10 -24.78
CA ARG A 257 20.81 13.43 -24.60
C ARG A 257 22.30 13.31 -24.30
N GLY A 258 22.85 12.09 -24.22
CA GLY A 258 24.22 11.83 -23.80
C GLY A 258 24.41 11.83 -22.27
N THR A 259 23.34 11.78 -21.48
CA THR A 259 23.43 11.77 -20.01
C THR A 259 23.59 10.34 -19.51
N ASP A 260 24.70 10.05 -18.84
CA ASP A 260 24.88 8.79 -18.09
C ASP A 260 24.02 8.82 -16.81
N ASN A 261 22.87 8.15 -16.85
CA ASN A 261 21.93 8.04 -15.72
C ASN A 261 22.32 6.92 -14.73
N SER A 262 23.50 6.29 -14.87
CA SER A 262 23.99 5.33 -13.86
C SER A 262 24.62 6.00 -12.63
N VAL A 263 24.83 7.33 -12.63
CA VAL A 263 25.46 8.07 -11.52
C VAL A 263 24.63 9.28 -11.09
N LEU A 264 24.23 9.32 -9.82
CA LEU A 264 23.21 10.26 -9.31
C LEU A 264 23.54 11.76 -9.56
N LYS A 265 24.81 12.18 -9.52
CA LYS A 265 25.22 13.57 -9.83
C LYS A 265 24.81 14.07 -11.22
N ASN A 266 24.51 13.17 -12.16
CA ASN A 266 24.14 13.52 -13.52
C ASN A 266 22.63 13.82 -13.66
N HIS A 267 21.83 13.58 -12.61
CA HIS A 267 20.37 13.77 -12.61
C HIS A 267 20.01 15.25 -12.35
N ILE A 268 20.35 16.11 -13.32
CA ILE A 268 20.25 17.59 -13.24
C ILE A 268 19.00 18.19 -13.94
N TYR A 269 18.11 17.35 -14.47
CA TYR A 269 16.98 17.75 -15.33
C TYR A 269 15.62 17.37 -14.73
N GLY A 270 15.43 17.66 -13.44
CA GLY A 270 14.32 17.12 -12.67
C GLY A 270 14.51 15.65 -12.26
N PRO A 271 13.49 15.07 -11.60
CA PRO A 271 13.53 13.70 -11.12
C PRO A 271 13.60 12.65 -12.23
N VAL A 272 14.32 11.56 -11.97
CA VAL A 272 14.49 10.43 -12.90
C VAL A 272 13.61 9.27 -12.45
N SER A 273 12.48 9.06 -13.14
CA SER A 273 11.61 7.87 -13.00
C SER A 273 11.73 7.01 -14.25
N ARG A 274 12.31 5.82 -14.14
CA ARG A 274 12.54 4.93 -15.28
C ARG A 274 12.28 3.46 -14.91
N PHE A 275 11.57 2.76 -15.78
CA PHE A 275 11.27 1.33 -15.70
C PHE A 275 12.25 0.55 -16.57
N ALA A 276 12.72 -0.61 -16.10
CA ALA A 276 13.59 -1.48 -16.89
C ALA A 276 12.83 -2.05 -18.08
N HIS A 277 13.37 -1.89 -19.28
CA HIS A 277 12.75 -2.39 -20.51
C HIS A 277 13.67 -3.36 -21.25
N ALA A 278 13.06 -4.31 -21.98
CA ALA A 278 13.72 -5.34 -22.78
C ALA A 278 14.77 -6.21 -22.05
N SER A 279 14.75 -6.24 -20.71
CA SER A 279 15.59 -7.10 -19.87
C SER A 279 14.73 -8.10 -19.09
N ARG A 280 15.27 -9.31 -18.92
CA ARG A 280 14.70 -10.40 -18.11
C ARG A 280 15.60 -10.77 -16.93
N GLU A 281 16.65 -9.99 -16.68
CA GLU A 281 17.58 -10.21 -15.57
C GLU A 281 16.89 -9.91 -14.22
N GLY A 282 16.84 -10.91 -13.34
CA GLY A 282 16.07 -10.86 -12.09
C GLY A 282 16.61 -9.93 -11.00
N PHE A 283 17.66 -9.14 -11.24
CA PHE A 283 18.34 -8.36 -10.20
C PHE A 283 18.48 -6.87 -10.53
N MET A 284 18.67 -6.07 -9.48
CA MET A 284 19.03 -4.66 -9.53
C MET A 284 19.83 -4.30 -8.26
N GLY A 285 20.58 -3.21 -8.25
CA GLY A 285 21.28 -2.78 -7.05
C GLY A 285 21.74 -1.33 -7.05
N ILE A 286 22.22 -0.89 -5.90
CA ILE A 286 22.82 0.42 -5.63
C ILE A 286 24.18 0.19 -4.98
N TRP A 287 25.17 0.98 -5.39
CA TRP A 287 26.53 0.93 -4.86
C TRP A 287 27.06 2.33 -4.55
N HIS A 288 27.78 2.45 -3.43
CA HIS A 288 28.36 3.70 -2.96
C HIS A 288 29.90 3.56 -2.93
N PRO A 289 30.61 4.06 -3.95
CA PRO A 289 32.08 4.03 -3.96
C PRO A 289 32.70 4.61 -2.69
N ARG A 290 32.12 5.71 -2.17
CA ARG A 290 32.55 6.37 -0.92
C ARG A 290 32.51 5.51 0.34
N THR A 291 31.52 4.63 0.53
CA THR A 291 31.42 3.76 1.71
C THR A 291 31.88 2.33 1.44
N ASN A 292 32.22 2.02 0.19
CA ASN A 292 32.60 0.68 -0.28
C ASN A 292 31.54 -0.39 0.07
N ALA A 293 30.28 0.02 0.03
CA ALA A 293 29.11 -0.77 0.38
C ALA A 293 27.89 -0.40 -0.49
N GLY A 294 26.82 -1.18 -0.38
CA GLY A 294 25.56 -0.95 -1.08
C GLY A 294 24.51 -2.02 -0.77
N VAL A 295 23.51 -2.13 -1.65
CA VAL A 295 22.44 -3.14 -1.55
C VAL A 295 22.08 -3.66 -2.92
N ALA A 296 21.69 -4.94 -3.00
CA ALA A 296 21.13 -5.53 -4.20
C ALA A 296 19.85 -6.33 -3.90
N HIS A 297 18.94 -6.31 -4.87
CA HIS A 297 17.69 -7.05 -4.92
C HIS A 297 17.79 -8.14 -5.99
N TYR A 298 17.25 -9.32 -5.68
CA TYR A 298 16.94 -10.35 -6.67
C TYR A 298 15.50 -10.82 -6.47
N ALA A 299 14.79 -11.05 -7.58
CA ALA A 299 13.58 -11.85 -7.63
C ALA A 299 13.57 -12.72 -8.90
N PRO A 300 12.95 -13.91 -8.89
CA PRO A 300 12.81 -14.70 -10.11
C PRO A 300 12.01 -13.91 -11.16
N PRO A 301 12.52 -13.70 -12.38
CA PRO A 301 11.83 -12.92 -13.40
C PRO A 301 10.51 -13.54 -13.87
N GLU A 302 10.29 -14.83 -13.61
CA GLU A 302 9.03 -15.55 -13.80
C GLU A 302 7.99 -15.29 -12.69
N GLU A 303 8.39 -14.70 -11.55
CA GLU A 303 7.50 -14.36 -10.43
C GLU A 303 7.30 -12.85 -10.25
N LEU A 304 8.37 -12.06 -10.40
CA LEU A 304 8.34 -10.60 -10.22
C LEU A 304 9.25 -9.92 -11.26
N PRO A 305 8.80 -9.79 -12.53
CA PRO A 305 9.65 -9.40 -13.65
C PRO A 305 10.15 -7.95 -13.54
N ALA A 306 9.27 -7.00 -13.25
CA ALA A 306 9.57 -5.59 -13.45
C ALA A 306 10.52 -5.02 -12.40
N LYS A 307 11.31 -4.01 -12.81
CA LYS A 307 12.24 -3.23 -11.99
C LYS A 307 12.08 -1.75 -12.35
N LYS A 308 12.19 -0.85 -11.38
CA LYS A 308 12.13 0.61 -11.56
C LYS A 308 13.21 1.27 -10.72
N ILE A 309 13.77 2.37 -11.22
CA ILE A 309 14.55 3.34 -10.46
C ILE A 309 13.75 4.65 -10.35
N TRP A 310 13.75 5.25 -9.16
CA TRP A 310 13.28 6.62 -8.93
C TRP A 310 14.31 7.41 -8.12
N SER A 311 14.46 8.70 -8.45
CA SER A 311 15.28 9.63 -7.68
C SER A 311 14.85 11.06 -7.93
N TRP A 312 14.87 11.91 -6.90
CA TRP A 312 14.58 13.34 -7.02
C TRP A 312 15.60 14.10 -7.88
N GLY A 313 16.83 13.58 -8.01
CA GLY A 313 17.94 14.23 -8.71
C GLY A 313 18.84 15.07 -7.80
N VAL A 314 19.55 16.03 -8.41
CA VAL A 314 20.51 16.95 -7.74
C VAL A 314 20.24 18.44 -8.02
N ASP A 315 19.19 18.78 -8.76
CA ASP A 315 18.84 20.19 -9.03
C ASP A 315 18.25 20.93 -7.81
N ALA A 316 17.96 22.22 -7.97
CA ALA A 316 17.47 23.08 -6.89
C ALA A 316 16.12 22.61 -6.29
N ASP A 317 15.25 21.97 -7.07
CA ASP A 317 13.96 21.46 -6.60
C ASP A 317 14.12 20.10 -5.89
N ALA A 318 15.07 19.29 -6.35
CA ALA A 318 15.52 18.07 -5.68
C ALA A 318 16.17 18.36 -4.32
N LEU A 319 16.97 19.42 -4.21
CA LEU A 319 17.57 19.86 -2.94
C LEU A 319 16.51 20.38 -1.95
N ASP A 320 15.43 21.00 -2.44
CA ASP A 320 14.25 21.32 -1.61
C ASP A 320 13.55 20.04 -1.13
N TRP A 321 13.43 19.00 -1.95
CA TRP A 321 12.88 17.70 -1.52
C TRP A 321 13.75 17.00 -0.46
N ARG A 322 15.09 17.01 -0.58
CA ARG A 322 16.00 16.48 0.44
C ARG A 322 15.77 17.14 1.81
N ARG A 323 15.61 18.48 1.85
CA ARG A 323 15.28 19.25 3.07
C ARG A 323 13.88 18.98 3.61
N GLN A 324 12.91 18.74 2.74
CA GLN A 324 11.53 18.46 3.11
C GLN A 324 11.37 17.07 3.75
N LEU A 325 12.08 16.06 3.24
CA LEU A 325 11.93 14.65 3.63
C LEU A 325 12.94 14.16 4.69
N SER A 326 13.95 14.96 5.05
CA SER A 326 14.95 14.60 6.06
C SER A 326 15.32 15.79 6.96
N ASP A 327 15.92 15.51 8.12
CA ASP A 327 16.52 16.54 8.98
C ASP A 327 18.00 16.84 8.63
N ASP A 328 18.73 15.85 8.09
CA ASP A 328 20.15 15.99 7.72
C ASP A 328 20.37 16.44 6.26
N SER A 329 19.29 16.75 5.52
CA SER A 329 19.30 17.06 4.08
C SER A 329 19.90 15.95 3.21
N SER A 330 19.87 14.69 3.67
CA SER A 330 20.40 13.57 2.91
C SER A 330 19.56 13.24 1.68
N ALA A 331 20.21 12.57 0.73
CA ALA A 331 19.57 12.04 -0.46
C ALA A 331 19.19 10.58 -0.25
N TYR A 332 18.24 10.11 -1.05
CA TYR A 332 17.92 8.71 -1.21
C TYR A 332 17.51 8.45 -2.67
N VAL A 333 17.57 7.20 -3.08
CA VAL A 333 17.02 6.69 -4.34
C VAL A 333 16.06 5.54 -4.01
N GLU A 334 15.08 5.31 -4.86
CA GLU A 334 14.09 4.24 -4.71
C GLU A 334 14.33 3.16 -5.77
N ILE A 335 14.73 1.97 -5.32
CA ILE A 335 14.81 0.78 -6.17
C ILE A 335 13.56 -0.07 -5.92
N GLN A 336 12.80 -0.32 -6.98
CA GLN A 336 11.47 -0.92 -6.86
C GLN A 336 11.32 -2.14 -7.76
N ALA A 337 10.58 -3.15 -7.31
CA ALA A 337 10.27 -4.36 -8.08
C ALA A 337 8.77 -4.65 -8.09
N GLY A 338 8.22 -5.06 -9.23
CA GLY A 338 6.78 -5.12 -9.44
C GLY A 338 6.31 -6.22 -10.40
N LEU A 339 5.00 -6.49 -10.36
CA LEU A 339 4.36 -7.50 -11.20
C LEU A 339 4.07 -7.01 -12.62
N PHE A 340 3.88 -5.71 -12.79
CA PHE A 340 3.42 -5.08 -14.03
C PHE A 340 4.53 -4.24 -14.67
N ARG A 341 4.42 -3.98 -15.99
CA ARG A 341 5.42 -3.26 -16.80
C ARG A 341 5.84 -1.90 -16.22
N ASP A 342 4.89 -1.20 -15.61
CA ASP A 342 5.03 0.15 -15.05
C ASP A 342 4.10 0.34 -13.84
N GLN A 343 4.01 1.55 -13.29
CA GLN A 343 3.14 1.88 -12.14
C GLN A 343 1.74 2.39 -12.51
N GLU A 344 1.38 2.37 -13.80
CA GLU A 344 0.02 2.71 -14.27
C GLU A 344 -0.71 1.48 -14.85
N THR A 345 0.00 0.36 -15.02
CA THR A 345 -0.56 -0.94 -15.41
C THR A 345 -1.10 -1.67 -14.18
N TYR A 346 -2.34 -2.15 -14.27
CA TYR A 346 -3.06 -2.89 -13.22
C TYR A 346 -3.61 -4.21 -13.76
N GLY A 347 -3.95 -5.15 -12.87
CA GLY A 347 -4.63 -6.41 -13.21
C GLY A 347 -5.90 -6.62 -12.38
N PHE A 348 -6.56 -7.76 -12.54
CA PHE A 348 -7.67 -8.21 -11.69
C PHE A 348 -7.32 -9.52 -10.96
N LEU A 349 -7.73 -9.63 -9.69
CA LEU A 349 -7.85 -10.91 -8.98
C LEU A 349 -9.33 -11.32 -8.93
N GLN A 350 -9.65 -12.57 -9.27
CA GLN A 350 -11.02 -13.08 -9.12
C GLN A 350 -11.35 -13.36 -7.65
N PRO A 351 -12.63 -13.57 -7.30
CA PRO A 351 -13.03 -13.94 -5.93
C PRO A 351 -12.27 -15.18 -5.42
N GLN A 352 -11.52 -15.00 -4.32
CA GLN A 352 -10.63 -15.97 -3.70
C GLN A 352 -9.31 -16.30 -4.45
N ASP A 353 -8.95 -15.59 -5.52
CA ASP A 353 -7.63 -15.72 -6.15
C ASP A 353 -6.51 -15.15 -5.27
N ALA A 354 -5.35 -15.79 -5.31
CA ALA A 354 -4.12 -15.30 -4.69
C ALA A 354 -2.90 -15.42 -5.62
N VAL A 355 -2.02 -14.41 -5.55
CA VAL A 355 -0.72 -14.36 -6.22
C VAL A 355 0.36 -14.37 -5.13
N SER A 356 1.50 -15.01 -5.35
CA SER A 356 2.63 -15.00 -4.41
C SER A 356 3.97 -15.15 -5.12
N PHE A 357 5.01 -14.50 -4.58
CA PHE A 357 6.34 -14.38 -5.20
C PHE A 357 7.43 -14.16 -4.14
N ARG A 358 8.67 -14.50 -4.48
CA ARG A 358 9.84 -14.35 -3.60
C ARG A 358 10.79 -13.25 -4.06
N GLU A 359 11.28 -12.49 -3.10
CA GLU A 359 12.26 -11.42 -3.24
C GLU A 359 13.39 -11.62 -2.24
N TYR A 360 14.60 -11.16 -2.57
CA TYR A 360 15.80 -11.40 -1.77
C TYR A 360 16.66 -10.14 -1.72
N TRP A 361 16.98 -9.66 -0.52
CA TRP A 361 17.78 -8.46 -0.30
C TRP A 361 19.14 -8.81 0.31
N MET A 362 20.22 -8.33 -0.32
CA MET A 362 21.60 -8.61 0.06
C MET A 362 22.39 -7.31 0.25
N PRO A 363 23.18 -7.14 1.33
CA PRO A 363 24.16 -6.06 1.40
C PRO A 363 25.29 -6.33 0.40
N LEU A 364 25.78 -5.30 -0.28
CA LEU A 364 27.00 -5.38 -1.09
C LEU A 364 28.20 -4.90 -0.26
N ARG A 365 29.29 -5.66 -0.25
CA ARG A 365 30.51 -5.39 0.52
C ARG A 365 31.75 -5.42 -0.38
N ALA A 366 32.49 -4.32 -0.46
CA ALA A 366 33.79 -4.25 -1.15
C ALA A 366 33.85 -4.86 -2.57
N ILE A 367 32.73 -4.87 -3.29
CA ILE A 367 32.55 -5.61 -4.55
C ILE A 367 32.89 -4.76 -5.80
N GLY A 368 32.78 -3.43 -5.71
CA GLY A 368 33.18 -2.46 -6.74
C GLY A 368 32.15 -2.22 -7.85
N GLY A 369 31.16 -3.11 -8.00
CA GLY A 369 30.09 -3.03 -8.99
C GLY A 369 29.18 -4.25 -8.90
N LEU A 370 28.38 -4.51 -9.95
CA LEU A 370 27.50 -5.70 -10.02
C LEU A 370 27.30 -6.13 -11.47
N THR A 371 27.50 -7.42 -11.74
CA THR A 371 27.40 -8.03 -13.09
C THR A 371 26.52 -9.28 -13.09
N ARG A 372 26.39 -9.99 -11.95
CA ARG A 372 25.38 -11.05 -11.76
C ARG A 372 25.03 -11.18 -10.27
N MET A 373 23.76 -11.44 -9.96
CA MET A 373 23.29 -11.77 -8.61
C MET A 373 22.28 -12.93 -8.67
N ASN A 374 22.26 -13.77 -7.63
CA ASN A 374 21.15 -14.65 -7.29
C ASN A 374 21.21 -14.96 -5.77
N PRO A 375 20.29 -15.77 -5.19
CA PRO A 375 20.28 -16.04 -3.74
C PRO A 375 21.54 -16.74 -3.15
N ASN A 376 22.51 -17.16 -3.96
CA ASN A 376 23.80 -17.69 -3.48
C ASN A 376 24.90 -16.60 -3.34
N GLY A 377 24.75 -15.42 -3.96
CA GLY A 377 25.79 -14.39 -3.93
C GLY A 377 25.62 -13.25 -4.95
N ALA A 378 26.66 -12.43 -5.02
CA ALA A 378 26.83 -11.34 -5.98
C ALA A 378 28.23 -11.41 -6.62
N LEU A 379 28.31 -11.07 -7.90
CA LEU A 379 29.54 -11.05 -8.70
C LEU A 379 29.68 -9.69 -9.39
N HIS A 380 30.88 -9.11 -9.28
CA HIS A 380 31.37 -8.10 -10.22
C HIS A 380 32.50 -8.70 -11.07
N LEU A 381 32.39 -8.58 -12.39
CA LEU A 381 33.39 -9.05 -13.36
C LEU A 381 33.77 -7.90 -14.30
N GLU A 382 34.98 -7.35 -14.10
CA GLU A 382 35.56 -6.32 -14.96
C GLU A 382 36.70 -6.88 -15.83
N GLY A 383 36.96 -6.23 -16.96
CA GLY A 383 38.13 -6.46 -17.81
C GLY A 383 38.87 -5.15 -18.01
N VAL A 384 40.11 -5.07 -17.52
CA VAL A 384 40.89 -3.83 -17.46
C VAL A 384 42.13 -3.98 -18.37
N PRO A 385 42.30 -3.12 -19.40
CA PRO A 385 43.51 -3.14 -20.22
C PRO A 385 44.77 -2.88 -19.39
N VAL A 386 45.84 -3.63 -19.65
CA VAL A 386 47.14 -3.44 -18.99
C VAL A 386 48.23 -3.38 -20.05
N GLY A 387 48.72 -2.17 -20.32
CA GLY A 387 49.57 -1.89 -21.48
C GLY A 387 48.79 -1.96 -22.80
N ALA A 388 49.51 -2.01 -23.92
CA ALA A 388 48.92 -2.08 -25.25
C ALA A 388 48.33 -3.46 -25.57
N ASP A 389 48.99 -4.55 -25.14
CA ASP A 389 48.75 -5.89 -25.69
C ASP A 389 48.04 -6.88 -24.75
N SER A 390 47.75 -6.48 -23.49
CA SER A 390 47.15 -7.38 -22.49
C SER A 390 45.89 -6.83 -21.83
N LEU A 391 45.06 -7.75 -21.35
CA LEU A 391 43.78 -7.53 -20.70
C LEU A 391 43.73 -8.33 -19.40
N GLU A 392 43.35 -7.69 -18.31
CA GLU A 392 43.25 -8.27 -16.98
C GLU A 392 41.79 -8.40 -16.56
N PHE A 393 41.29 -9.63 -16.49
CA PHE A 393 39.96 -9.91 -15.96
C PHE A 393 40.01 -10.10 -14.46
N ARG A 394 39.08 -9.45 -13.75
CA ARG A 394 38.98 -9.48 -12.29
C ARG A 394 37.56 -9.87 -11.89
N ALA A 395 37.44 -10.96 -11.14
CA ALA A 395 36.18 -11.40 -10.56
C ALA A 395 36.21 -11.11 -9.06
N THR A 396 35.29 -10.28 -8.58
CA THR A 396 35.03 -10.06 -7.15
C THR A 396 33.69 -10.70 -6.79
N VAL A 397 33.72 -11.68 -5.89
CA VAL A 397 32.60 -12.53 -5.52
C VAL A 397 32.30 -12.38 -4.03
N GLN A 398 31.04 -12.11 -3.73
CA GLN A 398 30.44 -12.15 -2.40
C GLN A 398 29.45 -13.31 -2.33
N LEU A 399 29.43 -14.06 -1.23
CA LEU A 399 28.51 -15.18 -1.03
C LEU A 399 27.47 -14.86 0.06
N THR A 400 26.27 -15.40 -0.08
CA THR A 400 25.21 -15.28 0.94
C THR A 400 25.37 -16.31 2.06
N ARG A 401 26.00 -17.45 1.78
CA ARG A 401 26.24 -18.55 2.73
C ARG A 401 27.65 -19.11 2.58
N ARG A 402 28.08 -19.86 3.60
CA ARG A 402 29.32 -20.66 3.54
C ARG A 402 29.17 -21.78 2.50
N LEU A 403 30.23 -22.02 1.71
CA LEU A 403 30.30 -23.09 0.72
C LEU A 403 31.47 -24.02 1.03
N ASP A 404 31.33 -24.83 2.09
CA ASP A 404 32.34 -25.82 2.46
C ASP A 404 32.49 -26.87 1.34
N GLY A 405 33.73 -27.12 0.92
CA GLY A 405 34.05 -27.94 -0.25
C GLY A 405 33.73 -27.33 -1.62
N GLY A 406 33.15 -26.12 -1.67
CA GLY A 406 32.84 -25.43 -2.92
C GLY A 406 34.08 -24.88 -3.65
N ARG A 407 33.88 -24.41 -4.89
CA ARG A 407 34.92 -23.69 -5.66
C ARG A 407 34.36 -22.48 -6.41
N VAL A 408 35.18 -21.46 -6.55
CA VAL A 408 34.97 -20.34 -7.48
C VAL A 408 36.08 -20.35 -8.51
N THR A 409 35.73 -20.29 -9.79
CA THR A 409 36.67 -20.30 -10.92
C THR A 409 36.39 -19.11 -11.85
N LEU A 410 37.46 -18.43 -12.26
CA LEU A 410 37.50 -17.40 -13.31
C LEU A 410 38.36 -17.93 -14.46
N ALA A 411 37.82 -18.01 -15.67
CA ALA A 411 38.53 -18.49 -16.85
C ALA A 411 38.40 -17.52 -18.03
N ALA A 412 39.49 -17.34 -18.79
CA ALA A 412 39.55 -16.54 -20.01
C ALA A 412 40.50 -17.19 -21.03
N GLY A 413 40.00 -17.52 -22.23
CA GLY A 413 40.75 -18.27 -23.23
C GLY A 413 41.20 -19.64 -22.69
N ARG A 414 42.52 -19.83 -22.52
CA ARG A 414 43.14 -21.04 -21.94
C ARG A 414 43.65 -20.85 -20.51
N THR A 415 43.45 -19.68 -19.91
CA THR A 415 43.95 -19.33 -18.57
C THR A 415 42.80 -19.37 -17.58
N GLU A 416 42.98 -20.07 -16.45
CA GLU A 416 42.03 -20.00 -15.33
C GLU A 416 42.72 -19.73 -13.99
N ALA A 417 41.96 -19.15 -13.06
CA ALA A 417 42.24 -19.08 -11.65
C ALA A 417 41.08 -19.73 -10.89
N THR A 418 41.39 -20.52 -9.85
CA THR A 418 40.40 -21.21 -9.02
C THR A 418 40.75 -21.05 -7.54
N THR A 419 39.74 -20.89 -6.68
CA THR A 419 39.89 -21.00 -5.22
C THR A 419 38.79 -21.83 -4.59
N THR A 420 39.15 -22.55 -3.52
CA THR A 420 38.29 -23.33 -2.62
C THR A 420 38.27 -22.74 -1.20
N THR A 421 38.95 -21.60 -0.98
CA THR A 421 39.13 -21.00 0.35
C THR A 421 38.55 -19.59 0.42
N GLY A 422 38.18 -19.15 1.63
CA GLY A 422 37.52 -17.87 1.85
C GLY A 422 36.06 -17.81 1.40
N LEU A 423 35.43 -18.97 1.13
CA LEU A 423 34.07 -19.07 0.62
C LEU A 423 33.01 -18.99 1.73
N SER A 424 32.92 -17.82 2.39
CA SER A 424 31.98 -17.54 3.47
C SER A 424 31.49 -16.09 3.46
N PRO A 425 30.34 -15.75 4.07
CA PRO A 425 29.70 -14.45 3.87
C PRO A 425 30.50 -13.28 4.45
N ASP A 426 31.28 -13.52 5.50
CA ASP A 426 32.22 -12.59 6.13
C ASP A 426 33.39 -12.17 5.20
N ARG A 427 33.52 -12.79 4.01
CA ARG A 427 34.68 -12.63 3.13
C ARG A 427 34.28 -12.28 1.70
N ILE A 428 35.21 -11.60 1.03
CA ILE A 428 35.12 -11.27 -0.38
C ILE A 428 36.22 -12.01 -1.12
N THR A 429 35.80 -12.94 -1.98
CA THR A 429 36.68 -13.71 -2.85
C THR A 429 37.07 -12.86 -4.06
N ARG A 430 38.37 -12.79 -4.37
CA ARG A 430 38.87 -12.13 -5.59
C ARG A 430 39.74 -13.09 -6.39
N LEU A 431 39.52 -13.13 -7.70
CA LEU A 431 40.36 -13.83 -8.67
C LEU A 431 40.75 -12.87 -9.78
N VAL A 432 41.95 -13.07 -10.32
CA VAL A 432 42.48 -12.27 -11.43
C VAL A 432 43.11 -13.22 -12.45
N VAL A 433 42.84 -13.01 -13.73
CA VAL A 433 43.58 -13.65 -14.84
C VAL A 433 43.99 -12.58 -15.85
N ARG A 434 45.25 -12.60 -16.28
CA ARG A 434 45.74 -11.71 -17.35
C ARG A 434 45.99 -12.53 -18.61
N VAL A 435 45.55 -11.99 -19.74
CA VAL A 435 45.56 -12.63 -21.06
C VAL A 435 45.90 -11.61 -22.15
N PRO A 436 46.28 -12.03 -23.37
CA PRO A 436 46.42 -11.11 -24.49
C PRO A 436 45.10 -10.40 -24.84
N GLN A 437 45.17 -9.20 -25.42
CA GLN A 437 43.99 -8.59 -26.05
C GLN A 437 43.43 -9.48 -27.16
N GLY A 438 42.13 -9.35 -27.44
CA GLY A 438 41.41 -10.25 -28.36
C GLY A 438 41.06 -11.63 -27.80
N THR A 439 41.50 -11.96 -26.56
CA THR A 439 41.05 -13.19 -25.88
C THR A 439 39.52 -13.16 -25.66
N PRO A 440 38.80 -14.29 -25.86
CA PRO A 440 37.35 -14.34 -25.67
C PRO A 440 36.86 -13.92 -24.26
N PRO A 441 35.62 -13.43 -24.13
CA PRO A 441 35.07 -12.92 -22.87
C PRO A 441 35.19 -13.88 -21.69
N ALA A 442 35.58 -13.36 -20.53
CA ALA A 442 35.81 -14.16 -19.34
C ALA A 442 34.53 -14.80 -18.78
N ARG A 443 34.66 -15.99 -18.20
CA ARG A 443 33.58 -16.76 -17.56
C ARG A 443 33.90 -17.00 -16.09
N VAL A 444 32.93 -16.73 -15.22
CA VAL A 444 32.98 -17.05 -13.79
C VAL A 444 31.95 -18.13 -13.48
N ALA A 445 32.35 -19.12 -12.68
CA ALA A 445 31.46 -20.15 -12.14
C ALA A 445 31.67 -20.34 -10.63
N ILE A 446 30.57 -20.37 -9.88
CA ILE A 446 30.51 -20.73 -8.46
C ILE A 446 29.86 -22.10 -8.36
N ARG A 447 30.52 -23.06 -7.71
CA ARG A 447 30.05 -24.45 -7.59
C ARG A 447 30.03 -24.95 -6.14
N GLY A 448 29.05 -25.81 -5.83
CA GLY A 448 29.02 -26.61 -4.61
C GLY A 448 30.05 -27.75 -4.63
N ALA A 449 30.19 -28.45 -3.50
CA ALA A 449 31.11 -29.59 -3.35
C ALA A 449 30.71 -30.81 -4.21
N ASP A 450 29.43 -30.91 -4.57
CA ASP A 450 28.84 -31.85 -5.53
C ASP A 450 29.11 -31.47 -7.00
N GLY A 451 29.73 -30.31 -7.24
CA GLY A 451 29.94 -29.73 -8.57
C GLY A 451 28.75 -28.94 -9.13
N THR A 452 27.60 -28.88 -8.44
CA THR A 452 26.40 -28.15 -8.88
C THR A 452 26.72 -26.67 -9.06
N VAL A 453 26.27 -26.09 -10.19
CA VAL A 453 26.47 -24.67 -10.51
C VAL A 453 25.49 -23.83 -9.70
N LEU A 454 26.01 -23.06 -8.74
CA LEU A 454 25.23 -22.15 -7.88
C LEU A 454 25.07 -20.77 -8.51
N MET A 455 26.05 -20.33 -9.31
CA MET A 455 25.98 -19.15 -10.16
C MET A 455 26.95 -19.30 -11.34
N GLN A 456 26.59 -18.75 -12.49
CA GLN A 456 27.49 -18.56 -13.61
C GLN A 456 27.24 -17.22 -14.33
N HIS A 457 28.30 -16.61 -14.85
CA HIS A 457 28.22 -15.49 -15.78
C HIS A 457 29.36 -15.58 -16.80
N THR A 458 29.10 -15.15 -18.03
CA THR A 458 30.10 -14.88 -19.06
C THR A 458 30.00 -13.40 -19.36
N GLN A 459 31.12 -12.69 -19.35
CA GLN A 459 31.18 -11.23 -19.44
C GLN A 459 30.35 -10.72 -20.63
N GLY A 460 29.43 -9.78 -20.37
CA GLY A 460 28.55 -9.19 -21.38
C GLY A 460 27.32 -10.03 -21.76
N VAL A 461 27.16 -11.24 -21.22
CA VAL A 461 26.04 -12.14 -21.56
C VAL A 461 24.89 -12.03 -20.54
N PHE A 462 23.78 -11.45 -20.99
CA PHE A 462 22.56 -11.20 -20.23
C PHE A 462 21.31 -11.66 -21.01
N ASP A 463 20.22 -11.97 -20.30
CA ASP A 463 18.90 -12.28 -20.89
C ASP A 463 18.18 -10.96 -21.28
N TYR A 464 18.50 -10.45 -22.47
CA TYR A 464 17.88 -9.29 -23.09
C TYR A 464 17.08 -9.69 -24.33
N LEU A 465 15.99 -8.97 -24.63
CA LEU A 465 15.36 -9.05 -25.95
C LEU A 465 16.31 -8.48 -27.01
N PRO A 466 16.28 -8.99 -28.27
CA PRO A 466 17.01 -8.39 -29.37
C PRO A 466 16.64 -6.91 -29.56
N ASP A 467 17.64 -6.06 -29.71
CA ASP A 467 17.49 -4.61 -29.85
C ASP A 467 16.58 -4.21 -31.03
N SER A 468 16.47 -5.07 -32.05
CA SER A 468 15.56 -4.94 -33.19
C SER A 468 14.06 -5.09 -32.86
N LEU A 469 13.72 -5.52 -31.63
CA LEU A 469 12.34 -5.57 -31.12
C LEU A 469 11.98 -4.35 -30.26
N VAL A 470 12.89 -3.39 -30.08
CA VAL A 470 12.70 -2.21 -29.24
C VAL A 470 12.59 -0.95 -30.09
N THR A 471 11.47 -0.23 -29.99
CA THR A 471 11.31 1.10 -30.59
C THR A 471 11.65 2.18 -29.56
N VAL A 472 12.76 2.89 -29.78
CA VAL A 472 13.21 4.01 -28.94
C VAL A 472 12.45 5.29 -29.32
N GLY A 473 12.26 6.18 -28.34
CA GLY A 473 11.52 7.43 -28.43
C GLY A 473 10.07 7.30 -27.96
N ARG A 474 9.26 8.30 -28.33
CA ARG A 474 7.84 8.41 -27.95
C ARG A 474 7.02 7.24 -28.50
N GLN A 475 6.29 6.58 -27.61
CA GLN A 475 5.43 5.45 -27.96
C GLN A 475 4.04 5.90 -28.44
N PRO A 476 3.32 5.08 -29.22
CA PRO A 476 1.94 5.38 -29.63
C PRO A 476 0.99 5.44 -28.43
N ALA A 477 0.34 6.58 -28.22
CA ALA A 477 -0.73 6.72 -27.24
C ALA A 477 -2.05 6.16 -27.82
N HIS A 478 -2.79 5.38 -27.03
CA HIS A 478 -4.13 4.93 -27.43
C HIS A 478 -5.12 6.10 -27.43
N ALA A 479 -5.97 6.19 -28.46
CA ALA A 479 -6.95 7.25 -28.63
C ALA A 479 -8.36 6.65 -28.77
N TRP A 480 -9.18 6.81 -27.73
CA TRP A 480 -10.56 6.36 -27.71
C TRP A 480 -11.44 7.18 -28.67
N ARG A 481 -12.22 6.50 -29.52
CA ARG A 481 -13.20 7.14 -30.43
C ARG A 481 -14.23 7.98 -29.67
N ALA A 482 -14.77 9.01 -30.33
CA ALA A 482 -15.90 9.77 -29.77
C ALA A 482 -17.12 8.84 -29.59
N PRO A 483 -18.00 9.07 -28.60
CA PRO A 483 -19.13 8.17 -28.31
C PRO A 483 -20.01 7.82 -29.51
N VAL A 484 -20.22 8.75 -30.44
CA VAL A 484 -21.03 8.55 -31.67
C VAL A 484 -20.33 7.75 -32.77
N GLU A 485 -19.03 7.49 -32.63
CA GLU A 485 -18.20 6.77 -33.61
C GLU A 485 -17.83 5.35 -33.14
N ARG A 486 -18.23 4.98 -31.92
CA ARG A 486 -17.89 3.71 -31.27
C ARG A 486 -18.71 2.55 -31.82
N ARG A 487 -17.99 1.53 -32.26
CA ARG A 487 -18.49 0.21 -32.61
C ARG A 487 -18.62 -0.64 -31.35
N GLU A 488 -19.32 -1.76 -31.46
CA GLU A 488 -19.57 -2.75 -30.42
C GLU A 488 -18.36 -3.02 -29.50
N GLY A 489 -17.24 -3.50 -30.05
CA GLY A 489 -16.01 -3.76 -29.30
C GLY A 489 -15.29 -2.52 -28.74
N ASP A 490 -15.54 -1.31 -29.26
CA ASP A 490 -14.96 -0.08 -28.69
C ASP A 490 -15.60 0.23 -27.33
N TRP A 491 -16.89 -0.11 -27.11
CA TRP A 491 -17.59 0.11 -25.84
C TRP A 491 -17.10 -0.80 -24.73
N LEU A 492 -16.90 -2.10 -25.03
CA LEU A 492 -16.33 -3.05 -24.08
C LEU A 492 -14.92 -2.62 -23.66
N SER A 493 -14.04 -2.41 -24.65
CA SER A 493 -12.64 -2.04 -24.41
C SER A 493 -12.50 -0.75 -23.60
N TYR A 494 -13.32 0.26 -23.89
CA TYR A 494 -13.34 1.53 -23.13
C TYR A 494 -13.86 1.37 -21.70
N GLY A 495 -14.82 0.45 -21.48
CA GLY A 495 -15.29 0.14 -20.14
C GLY A 495 -14.26 -0.64 -19.33
N GLU A 496 -13.57 -1.61 -19.93
CA GLU A 496 -12.55 -2.41 -19.26
C GLU A 496 -11.30 -1.60 -18.89
N ASP A 497 -10.86 -0.67 -19.75
CA ASP A 497 -9.82 0.32 -19.46
C ASP A 497 -10.18 1.17 -18.22
N ARG A 498 -11.42 1.67 -18.15
CA ARG A 498 -11.87 2.45 -17.00
C ARG A 498 -12.01 1.60 -15.73
N GLU A 499 -12.49 0.37 -15.84
CA GLU A 499 -12.66 -0.52 -14.68
C GLU A 499 -11.31 -0.94 -14.08
N VAL A 500 -10.32 -1.29 -14.91
CA VAL A 500 -8.98 -1.72 -14.46
C VAL A 500 -8.19 -0.54 -13.86
N ASN A 501 -8.40 0.67 -14.39
CA ASN A 501 -7.90 1.91 -13.80
C ASN A 501 -8.71 2.40 -12.57
N GLY A 502 -9.77 1.70 -12.18
CA GLY A 502 -10.55 1.96 -10.96
C GLY A 502 -11.69 2.97 -11.08
N ASP A 503 -11.94 3.51 -12.28
CA ASP A 503 -13.12 4.32 -12.58
C ASP A 503 -14.35 3.43 -12.83
N GLN A 504 -14.85 2.82 -11.76
CA GLN A 504 -15.94 1.84 -11.81
C GLN A 504 -17.26 2.44 -12.33
N LEU A 505 -17.52 3.72 -12.08
CA LEU A 505 -18.76 4.37 -12.52
C LEU A 505 -18.67 4.82 -13.99
N GLY A 506 -17.50 5.27 -14.45
CA GLY A 506 -17.23 5.49 -15.87
C GLY A 506 -17.28 4.20 -16.69
N ALA A 507 -16.78 3.08 -16.14
CA ALA A 507 -16.89 1.75 -16.74
C ALA A 507 -18.33 1.26 -16.86
N LEU A 508 -19.12 1.35 -15.77
CA LEU A 508 -20.54 0.98 -15.79
C LEU A 508 -21.33 1.83 -16.79
N GLY A 509 -21.03 3.12 -16.89
CA GLY A 509 -21.59 4.01 -17.91
C GLY A 509 -21.27 3.53 -19.32
N ALA A 510 -20.01 3.18 -19.60
CA ALA A 510 -19.58 2.66 -20.90
C ALA A 510 -20.29 1.34 -21.27
N TYR A 511 -20.37 0.37 -20.35
CA TYR A 511 -21.04 -0.90 -20.62
C TYR A 511 -22.55 -0.72 -20.88
N ARG A 512 -23.22 0.14 -20.10
CA ARG A 512 -24.65 0.46 -20.31
C ARG A 512 -24.90 1.19 -21.63
N SER A 513 -24.04 2.13 -22.03
CA SER A 513 -24.12 2.76 -23.35
C SER A 513 -23.90 1.76 -24.49
N GLY A 514 -22.99 0.80 -24.34
CA GLY A 514 -22.83 -0.31 -25.30
C GLY A 514 -24.10 -1.18 -25.41
N LEU A 515 -24.72 -1.53 -24.28
CA LEU A 515 -25.97 -2.32 -24.26
C LEU A 515 -27.18 -1.56 -24.83
N MET A 516 -27.16 -0.23 -24.88
CA MET A 516 -28.15 0.56 -25.62
C MET A 516 -27.99 0.46 -27.15
N VAL A 517 -26.80 0.06 -27.65
CA VAL A 517 -26.49 -0.12 -29.08
C VAL A 517 -26.64 -1.58 -29.50
N ASN A 518 -26.11 -2.54 -28.71
CA ASN A 518 -26.44 -3.96 -28.84
C ASN A 518 -26.90 -4.55 -27.49
N PRO A 519 -28.23 -4.70 -27.27
CA PRO A 519 -28.78 -5.29 -26.04
C PRO A 519 -28.45 -6.77 -25.79
N LEU A 520 -27.86 -7.48 -26.76
CA LEU A 520 -27.55 -8.91 -26.71
C LEU A 520 -26.05 -9.23 -26.88
N ASP A 521 -25.16 -8.23 -26.83
CA ASP A 521 -23.71 -8.49 -26.74
C ASP A 521 -23.41 -9.22 -25.42
N LEU A 522 -23.00 -10.48 -25.53
CA LEU A 522 -22.69 -11.36 -24.40
C LEU A 522 -21.53 -10.83 -23.53
N SER A 523 -20.56 -10.13 -24.11
CA SER A 523 -19.41 -9.58 -23.40
C SER A 523 -19.78 -8.32 -22.62
N LEU A 524 -20.59 -7.44 -23.22
CA LEU A 524 -21.15 -6.29 -22.52
C LEU A 524 -22.16 -6.71 -21.43
N LEU A 525 -22.99 -7.73 -21.69
CA LEU A 525 -23.89 -8.31 -20.68
C LEU A 525 -23.10 -8.87 -19.49
N ARG A 526 -22.00 -9.61 -19.75
CA ARG A 526 -21.08 -10.10 -18.71
C ARG A 526 -20.47 -8.99 -17.88
N ALA A 527 -19.90 -7.99 -18.55
CA ALA A 527 -19.20 -6.89 -17.90
C ALA A 527 -20.14 -6.02 -17.07
N SER A 528 -21.30 -5.67 -17.64
CA SER A 528 -22.39 -4.97 -16.95
C SER A 528 -22.88 -5.75 -15.73
N ALA A 529 -23.28 -7.02 -15.91
CA ALA A 529 -23.84 -7.83 -14.83
C ALA A 529 -22.90 -7.97 -13.62
N ARG A 530 -21.62 -8.27 -13.89
CA ARG A 530 -20.55 -8.36 -12.88
C ARG A 530 -20.38 -7.05 -12.11
N LEU A 531 -20.26 -5.93 -12.83
CA LEU A 531 -20.00 -4.63 -12.22
C LEU A 531 -21.23 -4.08 -11.48
N GLU A 532 -22.44 -4.34 -11.99
CA GLU A 532 -23.70 -4.01 -11.32
C GLU A 532 -23.89 -4.78 -10.02
N VAL A 533 -23.63 -6.09 -9.99
CA VAL A 533 -23.63 -6.88 -8.74
C VAL A 533 -22.57 -6.36 -7.77
N SER A 534 -21.39 -5.97 -8.27
CA SER A 534 -20.29 -5.44 -7.47
C SER A 534 -20.56 -4.05 -6.85
N LEU A 535 -21.40 -3.23 -7.49
CA LEU A 535 -21.81 -1.89 -7.02
C LEU A 535 -23.16 -1.91 -6.27
N GLY A 536 -23.77 -3.08 -6.09
CA GLY A 536 -25.03 -3.21 -5.35
C GLY A 536 -26.30 -3.00 -6.18
N HIS A 537 -26.20 -2.85 -7.50
CA HIS A 537 -27.32 -2.77 -8.45
C HIS A 537 -27.92 -4.16 -8.74
N HIS A 538 -28.15 -4.96 -7.70
CA HIS A 538 -28.35 -6.41 -7.80
C HIS A 538 -29.49 -6.85 -8.74
N ALA A 539 -30.58 -6.09 -8.83
CA ALA A 539 -31.72 -6.41 -9.71
C ALA A 539 -31.33 -6.37 -11.21
N LEU A 540 -30.64 -5.30 -11.64
CA LEU A 540 -30.15 -5.17 -13.01
C LEU A 540 -29.04 -6.20 -13.29
N GLY A 541 -28.15 -6.42 -12.31
CA GLY A 541 -27.11 -7.44 -12.42
C GLY A 541 -27.66 -8.86 -12.61
N VAL A 542 -28.74 -9.22 -11.90
CA VAL A 542 -29.46 -10.49 -12.08
C VAL A 542 -30.17 -10.57 -13.43
N GLN A 543 -30.71 -9.46 -13.93
CA GLN A 543 -31.32 -9.38 -15.27
C GLN A 543 -30.27 -9.62 -16.37
N HIS A 544 -29.19 -8.84 -16.40
CA HIS A 544 -28.13 -8.96 -17.40
C HIS A 544 -27.42 -10.33 -17.32
N ALA A 545 -27.17 -10.87 -16.12
CA ALA A 545 -26.62 -12.23 -15.97
C ALA A 545 -27.59 -13.31 -16.45
N THR A 546 -28.90 -13.10 -16.33
CA THR A 546 -29.91 -14.03 -16.86
C THR A 546 -29.97 -13.99 -18.38
N GLN A 547 -29.80 -12.82 -19.01
CA GLN A 547 -29.67 -12.68 -20.46
C GLN A 547 -28.38 -13.35 -20.96
N ALA A 548 -27.23 -13.11 -20.29
CA ALA A 548 -25.97 -13.77 -20.60
C ALA A 548 -26.07 -15.31 -20.51
N LEU A 549 -26.73 -15.84 -19.48
CA LEU A 549 -26.96 -17.27 -19.31
C LEU A 549 -28.01 -17.87 -20.26
N ALA A 550 -28.88 -17.06 -20.88
CA ALA A 550 -29.74 -17.52 -21.95
C ALA A 550 -28.96 -17.70 -23.27
N LEU A 551 -27.95 -16.85 -23.51
CA LEU A 551 -27.04 -16.94 -24.66
C LEU A 551 -25.95 -18.01 -24.48
N GLN A 552 -25.42 -18.16 -23.26
CA GLN A 552 -24.45 -19.20 -22.90
C GLN A 552 -24.79 -19.83 -21.52
N PRO A 553 -25.60 -20.91 -21.48
CA PRO A 553 -25.99 -21.58 -20.23
C PRO A 553 -24.82 -22.14 -19.40
N ALA A 554 -23.71 -22.49 -20.05
CA ALA A 554 -22.49 -23.02 -19.43
C ALA A 554 -21.52 -21.92 -18.95
N ASP A 555 -22.03 -20.75 -18.51
CA ASP A 555 -21.22 -19.67 -17.96
C ASP A 555 -21.20 -19.69 -16.42
N HIS A 556 -20.12 -20.20 -15.84
CA HIS A 556 -20.00 -20.39 -14.40
C HIS A 556 -19.52 -19.12 -13.66
N GLU A 557 -19.09 -18.09 -14.39
CA GLU A 557 -18.89 -16.75 -13.84
C GLU A 557 -20.23 -16.03 -13.71
N MET A 558 -21.06 -16.05 -14.76
CA MET A 558 -22.39 -15.42 -14.73
C MET A 558 -23.36 -16.15 -13.81
N ALA A 559 -23.28 -17.48 -13.69
CA ALA A 559 -24.00 -18.21 -12.65
C ALA A 559 -23.61 -17.67 -11.26
N TYR A 560 -22.31 -17.53 -10.97
CA TYR A 560 -21.84 -17.01 -9.69
C TYR A 560 -22.33 -15.58 -9.39
N TYR A 561 -22.19 -14.62 -10.31
CA TYR A 561 -22.66 -13.25 -10.08
C TYR A 561 -24.20 -13.17 -10.00
N ARG A 562 -24.95 -13.97 -10.78
CA ARG A 562 -26.40 -14.07 -10.62
C ARG A 562 -26.78 -14.62 -9.24
N GLY A 563 -26.05 -15.61 -8.73
CA GLY A 563 -26.22 -16.15 -7.39
C GLY A 563 -26.00 -15.09 -6.31
N LEU A 564 -24.93 -14.29 -6.41
CA LEU A 564 -24.68 -13.17 -5.49
C LEU A 564 -25.81 -12.14 -5.52
N GLY A 565 -26.25 -11.73 -6.71
CA GLY A 565 -27.35 -10.77 -6.86
C GLY A 565 -28.67 -11.31 -6.30
N ARG A 566 -28.99 -12.57 -6.53
CA ARG A 566 -30.18 -13.24 -5.96
C ARG A 566 -30.10 -13.35 -4.43
N LEU A 567 -28.94 -13.71 -3.88
CA LEU A 567 -28.73 -13.78 -2.43
C LEU A 567 -28.94 -12.42 -1.76
N ALA A 568 -28.43 -11.34 -2.36
CA ALA A 568 -28.63 -9.97 -1.90
C ALA A 568 -30.09 -9.49 -2.03
N LEU A 569 -30.86 -10.05 -2.97
CA LEU A 569 -32.31 -9.86 -3.11
C LEU A 569 -33.14 -10.86 -2.26
N HIS A 570 -32.50 -11.59 -1.35
CA HIS A 570 -33.09 -12.62 -0.48
C HIS A 570 -33.71 -13.83 -1.21
N ASP A 571 -33.47 -13.99 -2.52
CA ASP A 571 -33.85 -15.13 -3.36
C ASP A 571 -32.88 -16.31 -3.18
N THR A 572 -32.77 -16.74 -1.94
CA THR A 572 -31.77 -17.69 -1.46
C THR A 572 -31.90 -19.07 -2.11
N ALA A 573 -33.11 -19.46 -2.48
CA ALA A 573 -33.39 -20.74 -3.14
C ALA A 573 -32.79 -20.80 -4.56
N ARG A 574 -32.97 -19.76 -5.38
CA ARG A 574 -32.39 -19.73 -6.74
C ARG A 574 -30.92 -19.33 -6.72
N ALA A 575 -30.48 -18.54 -5.73
CA ALA A 575 -29.05 -18.28 -5.47
C ALA A 575 -28.27 -19.57 -5.18
N ARG A 576 -28.84 -20.50 -4.40
CA ARG A 576 -28.22 -21.80 -4.13
C ARG A 576 -27.94 -22.58 -5.43
N VAL A 577 -28.92 -22.68 -6.33
CA VAL A 577 -28.77 -23.41 -7.61
C VAL A 577 -27.65 -22.80 -8.46
N ASP A 578 -27.60 -21.47 -8.53
CA ASP A 578 -26.55 -20.73 -9.24
C ASP A 578 -25.14 -21.03 -8.67
N PHE A 579 -24.98 -21.11 -7.34
CA PHE A 579 -23.71 -21.50 -6.73
C PHE A 579 -23.40 -23.01 -6.82
N GLU A 580 -24.42 -23.87 -6.85
CA GLU A 580 -24.26 -25.32 -7.11
C GLU A 580 -23.81 -25.61 -8.55
N GLN A 581 -24.12 -24.72 -9.50
CA GLN A 581 -23.48 -24.66 -10.82
C GLN A 581 -22.05 -24.10 -10.71
N ALA A 582 -21.86 -22.90 -10.16
CA ALA A 582 -20.57 -22.22 -10.14
C ALA A 582 -19.44 -22.99 -9.40
N ARG A 583 -19.76 -23.82 -8.40
CA ARG A 583 -18.75 -24.64 -7.68
C ARG A 583 -18.12 -25.78 -8.51
N GLN A 584 -18.63 -26.05 -9.72
CA GLN A 584 -18.19 -27.20 -10.52
C GLN A 584 -16.81 -26.95 -11.15
N PHE A 585 -16.62 -25.80 -11.79
CA PHE A 585 -15.36 -25.42 -12.45
C PHE A 585 -15.25 -23.89 -12.62
N GLY A 586 -14.09 -23.42 -13.09
CA GLY A 586 -13.79 -22.00 -13.27
C GLY A 586 -13.22 -21.32 -12.02
N PRO A 587 -12.76 -20.05 -12.13
CA PRO A 587 -12.10 -19.33 -11.03
C PRO A 587 -13.05 -19.08 -9.85
N THR A 588 -14.33 -18.84 -10.11
CA THR A 588 -15.37 -18.60 -9.10
C THR A 588 -15.67 -19.81 -8.20
N ARG A 589 -15.15 -21.02 -8.52
CA ARG A 589 -15.39 -22.26 -7.76
C ARG A 589 -15.17 -22.12 -6.26
N ALA A 590 -14.05 -21.50 -5.88
CA ALA A 590 -13.67 -21.33 -4.47
C ALA A 590 -14.64 -20.39 -3.73
N ALA A 591 -15.04 -19.30 -4.39
CA ALA A 591 -15.99 -18.34 -3.85
C ALA A 591 -17.44 -18.89 -3.80
N ALA A 592 -17.83 -19.73 -4.76
CA ALA A 592 -19.12 -20.42 -4.77
C ALA A 592 -19.28 -21.39 -3.58
N ILE A 593 -18.20 -22.07 -3.16
CA ILE A 593 -18.19 -22.92 -1.96
C ILE A 593 -18.44 -22.08 -0.69
N LEU A 594 -17.86 -20.87 -0.58
CA LEU A 594 -18.14 -19.94 0.52
C LEU A 594 -19.58 -19.39 0.46
N ALA A 595 -20.05 -19.00 -0.72
CA ALA A 595 -21.39 -18.43 -0.90
C ALA A 595 -22.52 -19.43 -0.55
N LEU A 596 -22.31 -20.73 -0.82
CA LEU A 596 -23.23 -21.79 -0.40
C LEU A 596 -23.39 -21.89 1.12
N ALA A 597 -22.38 -21.52 1.91
CA ALA A 597 -22.51 -21.44 3.37
C ALA A 597 -23.53 -20.37 3.78
N ARG A 598 -23.45 -19.19 3.15
CA ARG A 598 -24.36 -18.06 3.40
C ARG A 598 -25.79 -18.33 2.94
N CYS A 599 -25.98 -19.15 1.89
CA CYS A 599 -27.32 -19.57 1.49
C CYS A 599 -28.07 -20.29 2.62
N GLY A 600 -27.37 -20.93 3.56
CA GLY A 600 -27.94 -21.31 4.86
C GLY A 600 -29.24 -22.13 4.82
N VAL A 601 -29.51 -22.85 3.72
CA VAL A 601 -30.73 -23.65 3.54
C VAL A 601 -30.54 -24.95 4.30
N PRO A 602 -31.24 -25.16 5.44
CA PRO A 602 -31.12 -26.40 6.16
C PRO A 602 -31.82 -27.52 5.36
N LEU A 603 -31.07 -28.55 4.99
CA LEU A 603 -31.69 -29.77 4.48
C LEU A 603 -32.41 -30.44 5.65
N TYR A 604 -33.75 -30.48 5.57
CA TYR A 604 -34.64 -31.06 6.59
C TYR A 604 -34.47 -30.45 8.00
N GLY A 605 -34.15 -29.15 8.08
CA GLY A 605 -34.00 -28.44 9.37
C GLY A 605 -32.60 -28.52 10.00
N ASP A 606 -31.63 -29.17 9.36
CA ASP A 606 -30.25 -29.27 9.87
C ASP A 606 -29.22 -28.38 9.13
N MET A 607 -28.40 -27.68 9.92
CA MET A 607 -27.26 -26.86 9.47
C MET A 607 -25.94 -27.65 9.36
N THR A 608 -25.87 -28.91 9.78
CA THR A 608 -24.65 -29.74 9.67
C THR A 608 -24.21 -29.91 8.21
N THR A 609 -25.14 -30.20 7.29
CA THR A 609 -24.83 -30.55 5.90
C THR A 609 -24.11 -29.42 5.13
N PRO A 610 -24.58 -28.14 5.14
CA PRO A 610 -23.84 -27.05 4.51
C PRO A 610 -22.43 -26.84 5.09
N LEU A 611 -22.27 -26.90 6.42
CA LEU A 611 -20.97 -26.73 7.07
C LEU A 611 -20.00 -27.87 6.72
N ALA A 612 -20.49 -29.11 6.65
CA ALA A 612 -19.69 -30.26 6.22
C ALA A 612 -19.21 -30.14 4.76
N GLN A 613 -20.05 -29.61 3.86
CA GLN A 613 -19.65 -29.33 2.47
C GLN A 613 -18.54 -28.27 2.37
N VAL A 614 -18.60 -27.22 3.20
CA VAL A 614 -17.52 -26.22 3.31
C VAL A 614 -16.23 -26.85 3.82
N VAL A 615 -16.30 -27.63 4.91
CA VAL A 615 -15.13 -28.27 5.54
C VAL A 615 -14.40 -29.22 4.57
N SER A 616 -15.15 -29.93 3.72
CA SER A 616 -14.61 -30.79 2.67
C SER A 616 -14.09 -29.98 1.47
N GLY A 617 -14.90 -29.08 0.91
CA GLY A 617 -14.57 -28.32 -0.31
C GLY A 617 -13.41 -27.34 -0.16
N ALA A 618 -13.20 -26.81 1.05
CA ALA A 618 -12.09 -25.90 1.37
C ALA A 618 -10.76 -26.61 1.72
N ALA A 619 -10.75 -27.95 1.84
CA ALA A 619 -9.57 -28.69 2.32
C ALA A 619 -8.39 -28.69 1.33
N SER A 620 -8.64 -28.50 0.03
CA SER A 620 -7.61 -28.48 -1.03
C SER A 620 -7.34 -27.09 -1.64
N ALA A 621 -7.94 -26.04 -1.09
CA ALA A 621 -7.70 -24.66 -1.54
C ALA A 621 -6.36 -24.11 -0.99
N ARG A 622 -5.82 -23.06 -1.63
CA ARG A 622 -4.60 -22.34 -1.18
C ARG A 622 -4.89 -20.99 -0.50
N ALA A 623 -6.17 -20.61 -0.38
CA ALA A 623 -6.58 -19.26 -0.01
C ALA A 623 -6.95 -19.14 1.48
N THR A 624 -6.44 -18.12 2.17
CA THR A 624 -6.50 -18.02 3.63
C THR A 624 -7.92 -18.03 4.21
N ARG A 625 -8.86 -17.30 3.61
CA ARG A 625 -10.27 -17.23 4.09
C ARG A 625 -10.96 -18.57 4.00
N LEU A 626 -10.56 -19.46 3.08
CA LEU A 626 -11.10 -20.82 2.98
C LEU A 626 -10.62 -21.70 4.13
N HIS A 627 -9.35 -21.58 4.54
CA HIS A 627 -8.81 -22.27 5.71
C HIS A 627 -9.41 -21.75 7.01
N GLU A 628 -9.56 -20.43 7.15
CA GLU A 628 -10.23 -19.79 8.29
C GLU A 628 -11.72 -20.18 8.37
N THR A 629 -12.44 -20.18 7.24
CA THR A 629 -13.85 -20.58 7.20
C THR A 629 -14.01 -22.07 7.44
N ARG A 630 -13.06 -22.91 7.01
CA ARG A 630 -13.01 -24.35 7.35
C ARG A 630 -12.83 -24.56 8.86
N LEU A 631 -11.93 -23.80 9.50
CA LEU A 631 -11.72 -23.84 10.96
C LEU A 631 -12.97 -23.38 11.71
N LEU A 632 -13.56 -22.25 11.31
CA LEU A 632 -14.81 -21.71 11.87
C LEU A 632 -15.97 -22.70 11.73
N ALA A 633 -16.15 -23.31 10.54
CA ALA A 633 -17.17 -24.32 10.31
C ALA A 633 -16.95 -25.60 11.14
N ALA A 634 -15.71 -26.07 11.27
CA ALA A 634 -15.38 -27.22 12.11
C ALA A 634 -15.62 -26.93 13.61
N TRP A 635 -15.22 -25.75 14.10
CA TRP A 635 -15.49 -25.31 15.47
C TRP A 635 -17.00 -25.20 15.75
N ARG A 636 -17.78 -24.63 14.82
CA ARG A 636 -19.25 -24.57 14.94
C ARG A 636 -19.88 -25.97 14.96
N LEU A 637 -19.45 -26.88 14.07
CA LEU A 637 -19.90 -28.28 14.06
C LEU A 637 -19.59 -29.00 15.37
N SER A 638 -18.39 -28.84 15.93
CA SER A 638 -17.98 -29.46 17.20
C SER A 638 -18.82 -29.06 18.42
N ARG A 639 -19.59 -27.97 18.30
CA ARG A 639 -20.44 -27.40 19.35
C ARG A 639 -21.93 -27.71 19.13
N MET A 640 -22.29 -28.45 18.08
CA MET A 640 -23.67 -28.86 17.78
C MET A 640 -23.98 -30.26 18.35
N PRO A 641 -25.18 -30.50 18.93
CA PRO A 641 -25.54 -31.80 19.53
C PRO A 641 -25.57 -33.02 18.59
N ARG A 642 -25.37 -32.82 17.28
CA ARG A 642 -25.29 -33.87 16.24
C ARG A 642 -24.03 -33.74 15.37
N GLY A 643 -22.98 -33.07 15.87
CA GLY A 643 -21.75 -32.77 15.15
C GLY A 643 -20.86 -33.98 14.84
N GLY A 644 -21.28 -34.86 13.92
CA GLY A 644 -20.62 -36.12 13.57
C GLY A 644 -19.30 -36.01 12.79
N VAL A 645 -18.53 -34.93 12.93
CA VAL A 645 -17.26 -34.71 12.21
C VAL A 645 -16.09 -34.75 13.19
N SER A 646 -15.45 -35.92 13.30
CA SER A 646 -14.26 -36.14 14.12
C SER A 646 -13.00 -35.53 13.49
N LEU A 647 -12.85 -34.21 13.59
CA LEU A 647 -11.59 -33.50 13.29
C LEU A 647 -10.83 -33.16 14.57
N ASP A 648 -9.50 -33.29 14.53
CA ASP A 648 -8.65 -32.63 15.52
C ASP A 648 -8.70 -31.11 15.26
N LEU A 649 -9.54 -30.45 16.06
CA LEU A 649 -9.80 -29.03 15.95
C LEU A 649 -8.61 -28.18 16.43
N ARG A 650 -7.77 -28.70 17.35
CA ARG A 650 -6.57 -28.00 17.80
C ARG A 650 -5.49 -28.07 16.71
N ALA A 651 -5.20 -29.25 16.16
CA ALA A 651 -4.25 -29.39 15.06
C ALA A 651 -4.67 -28.57 13.82
N LEU A 652 -5.97 -28.46 13.54
CA LEU A 652 -6.48 -27.56 12.50
C LEU A 652 -6.26 -26.08 12.86
N ALA A 653 -6.53 -25.67 14.10
CA ALA A 653 -6.29 -24.29 14.56
C ALA A 653 -4.81 -23.90 14.49
N ASP A 654 -3.92 -24.77 14.97
CA ASP A 654 -2.46 -24.60 14.94
C ASP A 654 -1.96 -24.49 13.48
N SER A 655 -2.50 -25.31 12.58
CA SER A 655 -2.17 -25.28 11.15
C SER A 655 -2.62 -23.98 10.46
N VAL A 656 -3.83 -23.50 10.72
CA VAL A 656 -4.32 -22.22 10.16
C VAL A 656 -3.54 -21.03 10.73
N LEU A 657 -3.22 -21.04 12.02
CA LEU A 657 -2.38 -20.01 12.65
C LEU A 657 -0.91 -20.08 12.20
N ALA A 658 -0.43 -21.24 11.72
CA ALA A 658 0.87 -21.37 11.07
C ALA A 658 0.90 -20.77 9.66
N ALA A 659 -0.18 -20.94 8.89
CA ALA A 659 -0.31 -20.35 7.56
C ALA A 659 -0.54 -18.83 7.58
N ALA A 660 -1.28 -18.32 8.57
CA ALA A 660 -1.66 -16.91 8.66
C ALA A 660 -1.53 -16.34 10.10
N PRO A 661 -0.31 -16.25 10.66
CA PRO A 661 -0.11 -15.88 12.07
C PRO A 661 -0.55 -14.46 12.43
N ALA A 662 -0.64 -13.55 11.44
CA ALA A 662 -1.14 -12.19 11.63
C ALA A 662 -2.69 -12.08 11.58
N SER A 663 -3.42 -13.11 11.15
CA SER A 663 -4.86 -13.00 10.91
C SER A 663 -5.66 -12.82 12.21
N ASN A 664 -6.48 -11.77 12.24
CA ASN A 664 -7.38 -11.46 13.34
C ASN A 664 -8.38 -12.61 13.62
N LEU A 665 -8.93 -13.23 12.56
CA LEU A 665 -9.87 -14.34 12.67
C LEU A 665 -9.18 -15.65 13.08
N ALA A 666 -8.00 -15.96 12.53
CA ALA A 666 -7.24 -17.15 12.91
C ALA A 666 -6.80 -17.11 14.38
N ARG A 667 -6.27 -15.97 14.83
CA ARG A 667 -5.89 -15.74 16.24
C ARG A 667 -7.08 -15.82 17.18
N TRP A 668 -8.23 -15.25 16.80
CA TRP A 668 -9.46 -15.33 17.60
C TRP A 668 -9.95 -16.78 17.72
N LEU A 669 -10.04 -17.52 16.61
CA LEU A 669 -10.45 -18.93 16.63
C LEU A 669 -9.48 -19.80 17.45
N HIS A 670 -8.17 -19.59 17.28
CA HIS A 670 -7.16 -20.32 18.05
C HIS A 670 -7.30 -20.06 19.56
N ARG A 671 -7.49 -18.80 19.98
CA ARG A 671 -7.76 -18.45 21.38
C ARG A 671 -9.01 -19.18 21.94
N GLU A 672 -10.10 -19.26 21.17
CA GLU A 672 -11.36 -19.90 21.61
C GLU A 672 -11.36 -21.44 21.49
N ILE A 673 -10.33 -22.04 20.87
CA ILE A 673 -10.15 -23.49 20.69
C ILE A 673 -9.07 -24.06 21.61
N ALA A 674 -7.88 -23.47 21.56
CA ALA A 674 -6.66 -23.96 22.21
C ALA A 674 -6.30 -23.17 23.48
N GLY A 675 -6.79 -21.93 23.60
CA GLY A 675 -6.47 -21.00 24.69
C GLY A 675 -5.20 -20.18 24.42
N GLY A 676 -5.25 -18.89 24.75
CA GLY A 676 -4.08 -18.01 24.84
C GLY A 676 -3.75 -17.16 23.60
N ASP A 677 -4.18 -15.90 23.63
CA ASP A 677 -3.47 -14.78 22.97
C ASP A 677 -3.80 -13.51 23.78
N SER A 678 -2.86 -13.07 24.62
CA SER A 678 -3.06 -11.89 25.48
C SER A 678 -2.81 -10.56 24.76
N ALA A 679 -2.17 -10.58 23.59
CA ALA A 679 -1.92 -9.41 22.75
C ALA A 679 -3.11 -9.08 21.83
N LEU A 680 -3.88 -10.09 21.40
CA LEU A 680 -5.03 -9.92 20.51
C LEU A 680 -6.03 -8.87 21.01
N ALA A 681 -6.31 -8.83 22.31
CA ALA A 681 -7.23 -7.86 22.90
C ALA A 681 -6.74 -6.39 22.77
N VAL A 682 -5.43 -6.16 22.80
CA VAL A 682 -4.80 -4.85 22.58
C VAL A 682 -4.76 -4.50 21.10
N HIS A 683 -4.51 -5.50 20.24
CA HIS A 683 -4.43 -5.35 18.78
C HIS A 683 -5.78 -5.01 18.13
N LEU A 684 -6.84 -5.73 18.53
CA LEU A 684 -8.22 -5.47 18.09
C LEU A 684 -8.78 -4.15 18.66
N ALA A 685 -8.31 -3.69 19.82
CA ALA A 685 -8.67 -2.38 20.36
C ALA A 685 -8.13 -1.20 19.54
N GLY A 686 -7.10 -1.43 18.72
CA GLY A 686 -6.47 -0.42 17.87
C GLY A 686 -7.28 -0.01 16.64
N ASP A 687 -8.24 -0.84 16.21
CA ASP A 687 -9.11 -0.54 15.07
C ASP A 687 -10.44 -1.32 15.18
N ALA A 688 -11.57 -0.60 15.21
CA ALA A 688 -12.91 -1.20 15.24
C ALA A 688 -13.22 -2.03 13.99
N GLU A 689 -12.53 -1.76 12.87
CA GLU A 689 -12.68 -2.50 11.62
C GLU A 689 -12.17 -3.94 11.74
N ARG A 690 -11.17 -4.19 12.59
CA ARG A 690 -10.70 -5.56 12.94
C ARG A 690 -11.74 -6.32 13.77
N VAL A 691 -12.43 -5.63 14.68
CA VAL A 691 -13.53 -6.21 15.47
C VAL A 691 -14.72 -6.55 14.57
N LEU A 692 -15.06 -5.64 13.65
CA LEU A 692 -16.13 -5.84 12.68
C LEU A 692 -15.81 -6.96 11.67
N GLU A 693 -14.56 -7.14 11.24
CA GLU A 693 -14.15 -8.27 10.39
C GLU A 693 -14.43 -9.64 11.05
N VAL A 694 -14.00 -9.83 12.31
CA VAL A 694 -14.23 -11.10 13.02
C VAL A 694 -15.73 -11.29 13.30
N ALA A 695 -16.46 -10.22 13.62
CA ALA A 695 -17.91 -10.26 13.80
C ALA A 695 -18.67 -10.62 12.49
N ASP A 696 -18.24 -10.09 11.35
CA ASP A 696 -18.80 -10.37 10.02
C ASP A 696 -18.64 -11.87 9.67
N ALA A 697 -17.43 -12.42 9.87
CA ALA A 697 -17.18 -13.86 9.68
C ALA A 697 -18.04 -14.74 10.60
N LEU A 698 -18.19 -14.36 11.88
CA LEU A 698 -19.07 -15.06 12.82
C LEU A 698 -20.53 -15.00 12.38
N LEU A 699 -21.02 -13.86 11.90
CA LEU A 699 -22.38 -13.71 11.39
C LEU A 699 -22.61 -14.50 10.09
N ASP A 700 -21.62 -14.61 9.20
CA ASP A 700 -21.66 -15.52 8.04
C ASP A 700 -21.82 -16.98 8.47
N ALA A 701 -21.07 -17.42 9.49
CA ALA A 701 -21.13 -18.78 10.05
C ALA A 701 -22.31 -19.00 11.04
N ARG A 702 -23.28 -18.08 11.08
CA ARG A 702 -24.45 -18.07 11.98
C ARG A 702 -24.08 -18.18 13.47
N ALA A 703 -22.87 -17.79 13.85
CA ALA A 703 -22.36 -17.75 15.22
C ALA A 703 -22.89 -16.54 15.98
N ASP A 704 -24.21 -16.40 15.98
CA ASP A 704 -24.93 -15.19 16.37
C ASP A 704 -24.69 -14.84 17.86
N SER A 705 -24.61 -15.84 18.75
CA SER A 705 -24.29 -15.61 20.17
C SER A 705 -22.82 -15.27 20.43
N GLU A 706 -21.90 -15.83 19.66
CA GLU A 706 -20.48 -15.59 19.79
C GLU A 706 -20.06 -14.25 19.18
N ALA A 707 -20.74 -13.82 18.10
CA ALA A 707 -20.69 -12.45 17.59
C ALA A 707 -21.17 -11.44 18.65
N VAL A 708 -22.28 -11.72 19.36
CA VAL A 708 -22.73 -10.87 20.49
C VAL A 708 -21.67 -10.79 21.59
N ALA A 709 -21.00 -11.89 21.93
CA ALA A 709 -19.95 -11.89 22.96
C ALA A 709 -18.73 -11.04 22.55
N LEU A 710 -18.28 -11.16 21.30
CA LEU A 710 -17.23 -10.32 20.72
C LEU A 710 -17.62 -8.84 20.73
N LEU A 711 -18.80 -8.51 20.21
CA LEU A 711 -19.29 -7.13 20.08
C LEU A 711 -19.71 -6.49 21.43
N ALA A 712 -19.92 -7.30 22.47
CA ALA A 712 -20.14 -6.84 23.84
C ALA A 712 -18.84 -6.76 24.68
N THR A 713 -17.69 -7.16 24.13
CA THR A 713 -16.39 -7.07 24.82
C THR A 713 -16.03 -5.60 25.06
N ARG A 714 -15.66 -5.27 26.31
CA ARG A 714 -15.11 -3.94 26.64
C ARG A 714 -13.62 -3.95 26.33
N TRP A 715 -13.25 -3.36 25.21
CA TRP A 715 -11.88 -3.32 24.73
C TRP A 715 -10.99 -2.43 25.59
N PRO A 716 -9.69 -2.76 25.79
CA PRO A 716 -8.75 -1.91 26.51
C PRO A 716 -8.56 -0.57 25.80
N ASP A 717 -8.27 0.48 26.55
CA ASP A 717 -7.90 1.81 26.04
C ASP A 717 -6.74 2.37 26.89
N ASP A 718 -5.64 1.61 26.93
CA ASP A 718 -4.39 1.95 27.61
C ASP A 718 -3.27 2.23 26.60
N GLY A 719 -2.13 2.74 27.08
CA GLY A 719 -1.01 3.20 26.23
C GLY A 719 -0.36 2.15 25.32
N ARG A 720 -0.74 0.87 25.39
CA ARG A 720 -0.30 -0.18 24.46
C ARG A 720 -1.15 -0.25 23.18
N VAL A 721 -2.35 0.34 23.19
CA VAL A 721 -3.32 0.34 22.11
C VAL A 721 -2.94 1.41 21.08
N VAL A 722 -2.29 0.99 19.99
CA VAL A 722 -1.95 1.88 18.88
C VAL A 722 -3.14 1.99 17.93
N ARG A 723 -3.64 3.22 17.74
CA ARG A 723 -4.73 3.57 16.82
C ARG A 723 -4.21 4.36 15.62
N GLU A 724 -4.89 4.19 14.48
CA GLU A 724 -4.79 5.10 13.36
C GLU A 724 -5.33 6.51 13.72
N ALA A 725 -4.74 7.56 13.15
CA ALA A 725 -5.23 8.93 13.33
C ALA A 725 -6.68 9.07 12.85
N GLY A 726 -7.57 9.48 13.75
CA GLY A 726 -9.01 9.64 13.51
C GLY A 726 -9.85 8.37 13.73
N MET A 727 -9.26 7.18 13.88
CA MET A 727 -10.06 5.96 14.04
C MET A 727 -10.76 5.93 15.42
N PRO A 728 -12.10 5.87 15.50
CA PRO A 728 -12.79 5.83 16.79
C PRO A 728 -12.56 4.49 17.50
N HIS A 729 -12.46 4.52 18.84
CA HIS A 729 -12.25 3.31 19.64
C HIS A 729 -13.45 2.35 19.53
N PRO A 730 -13.26 1.02 19.50
CA PRO A 730 -14.37 0.07 19.41
C PRO A 730 -15.47 0.24 20.46
N ASN A 731 -15.14 0.68 21.68
CA ASN A 731 -16.13 0.95 22.74
C ASN A 731 -17.04 2.16 22.45
N GLN A 732 -16.72 2.99 21.46
CA GLN A 732 -17.46 4.18 21.04
C GLN A 732 -17.88 4.14 19.55
N HIS A 733 -17.58 3.05 18.83
CA HIS A 733 -17.81 2.95 17.40
C HIS A 733 -19.27 2.58 17.10
N VAL A 734 -20.01 3.48 16.45
CA VAL A 734 -21.46 3.33 16.22
C VAL A 734 -21.82 2.07 15.41
N LEU A 735 -20.99 1.64 14.45
CA LEU A 735 -21.22 0.40 13.71
C LEU A 735 -21.06 -0.84 14.61
N VAL A 736 -20.14 -0.84 15.59
CA VAL A 736 -20.01 -1.94 16.56
C VAL A 736 -21.28 -2.06 17.40
N ALA A 737 -21.89 -0.94 17.79
CA ALA A 737 -23.17 -0.93 18.51
C ALA A 737 -24.34 -1.44 17.66
N TYR A 738 -24.46 -1.01 16.40
CA TYR A 738 -25.49 -1.53 15.48
C TYR A 738 -25.31 -3.02 15.17
N TYR A 739 -24.07 -3.48 14.91
CA TYR A 739 -23.76 -4.90 14.74
C TYR A 739 -24.12 -5.70 16.00
N ARG A 740 -23.85 -5.17 17.21
CA ARG A 740 -24.22 -5.82 18.47
C ARG A 740 -25.73 -5.96 18.62
N ALA A 741 -26.51 -4.95 18.24
CA ALA A 741 -27.97 -5.02 18.22
C ALA A 741 -28.46 -6.06 17.20
N PHE A 742 -27.92 -6.07 15.99
CA PHE A 742 -28.27 -7.02 14.92
C PHE A 742 -27.97 -8.46 15.30
N ALA A 743 -26.76 -8.73 15.81
CA ALA A 743 -26.36 -10.04 16.31
C ALA A 743 -27.25 -10.50 17.49
N SER A 744 -27.64 -9.58 18.37
CA SER A 744 -28.54 -9.87 19.50
C SER A 744 -29.94 -10.28 19.02
N SER A 745 -30.49 -9.57 18.03
CA SER A 745 -31.78 -9.91 17.40
C SER A 745 -31.73 -11.25 16.67
N ARG A 746 -30.66 -11.54 15.93
CA ARG A 746 -30.42 -12.86 15.30
C ARG A 746 -30.26 -13.98 16.32
N ALA A 747 -29.72 -13.68 17.49
CA ALA A 747 -29.64 -14.59 18.64
C ALA A 747 -30.92 -14.64 19.50
N GLY A 748 -32.05 -14.11 19.01
CA GLY A 748 -33.36 -14.18 19.68
C GLY A 748 -33.55 -13.26 20.88
N ARG A 749 -32.72 -12.21 21.02
CA ARG A 749 -32.77 -11.25 22.13
C ARG A 749 -33.32 -9.91 21.65
N ASP A 750 -34.01 -9.16 22.52
CA ASP A 750 -34.52 -7.83 22.18
C ASP A 750 -33.36 -6.86 21.85
N PRO A 751 -33.32 -6.27 20.63
CA PRO A 751 -32.32 -5.27 20.26
C PRO A 751 -32.62 -3.85 20.76
N ALA A 752 -33.80 -3.56 21.31
CA ALA A 752 -34.31 -2.20 21.52
C ALA A 752 -33.31 -1.26 22.20
N ALA A 753 -32.90 -1.57 23.43
CA ALA A 753 -31.99 -0.73 24.19
C ALA A 753 -30.58 -0.61 23.55
N LEU A 754 -30.16 -1.58 22.73
CA LEU A 754 -28.89 -1.53 22.00
C LEU A 754 -28.99 -0.61 20.77
N LEU A 755 -30.12 -0.62 20.05
CA LEU A 755 -30.40 0.33 18.97
C LEU A 755 -30.47 1.76 19.52
N ASP A 756 -31.23 1.97 20.59
CA ASP A 756 -31.41 3.28 21.19
C ASP A 756 -30.06 3.84 21.70
N SER A 757 -29.22 2.99 22.30
CA SER A 757 -27.83 3.32 22.66
C SER A 757 -26.94 3.65 21.44
N ALA A 758 -27.09 2.93 20.32
CA ALA A 758 -26.32 3.19 19.10
C ALA A 758 -26.63 4.57 18.51
N THR A 759 -27.89 5.02 18.53
CA THR A 759 -28.28 6.33 17.97
C THR A 759 -27.54 7.52 18.61
N ALA A 760 -27.13 7.38 19.87
CA ALA A 760 -26.47 8.40 20.67
C ALA A 760 -24.94 8.48 20.47
N LEU A 761 -24.32 7.52 19.76
CA LEU A 761 -22.87 7.49 19.57
C LEU A 761 -22.39 8.52 18.51
N PRO A 762 -21.12 8.95 18.56
CA PRO A 762 -20.53 9.84 17.57
C PRO A 762 -20.50 9.22 16.16
N LEU A 763 -20.71 10.08 15.15
CA LEU A 763 -20.67 9.73 13.72
C LEU A 763 -19.35 10.18 13.04
N THR A 764 -18.44 10.81 13.79
CA THR A 764 -17.20 11.38 13.26
C THR A 764 -16.22 10.29 12.87
N TYR A 765 -15.66 10.37 11.66
CA TYR A 765 -14.75 9.39 11.06
C TYR A 765 -15.33 7.97 10.88
N VAL A 766 -16.66 7.79 10.95
CA VAL A 766 -17.31 6.49 10.68
C VAL A 766 -17.84 6.46 9.24
N PHE A 767 -17.12 5.75 8.37
CA PHE A 767 -17.42 5.66 6.94
C PHE A 767 -17.74 4.20 6.55
N PRO A 768 -19.02 3.77 6.54
CA PRO A 768 -19.42 2.37 6.29
C PRO A 768 -19.11 1.92 4.86
N ASN A 769 -18.66 0.67 4.70
CA ASN A 769 -18.10 0.15 3.44
C ASN A 769 -18.43 -1.32 3.16
N ARG A 770 -18.72 -2.15 4.17
CA ARG A 770 -18.99 -3.58 4.00
C ARG A 770 -20.39 -3.82 3.44
N PRO A 771 -20.61 -4.90 2.68
CA PRO A 771 -21.96 -5.37 2.36
C PRO A 771 -22.84 -5.57 3.60
N ARG A 772 -22.26 -6.01 4.74
CA ARG A 772 -23.00 -6.17 5.99
C ARG A 772 -23.30 -4.84 6.71
N ASP A 773 -22.53 -3.78 6.51
CA ASP A 773 -22.89 -2.46 7.05
C ASP A 773 -24.26 -2.03 6.51
N ARG A 774 -24.50 -2.27 5.21
CA ARG A 774 -25.80 -2.05 4.58
C ARG A 774 -26.90 -2.94 5.20
N GLU A 775 -26.68 -4.26 5.30
CA GLU A 775 -27.64 -5.21 5.91
C GLU A 775 -28.08 -4.75 7.32
N VAL A 776 -27.10 -4.40 8.15
CA VAL A 776 -27.28 -3.96 9.54
C VAL A 776 -27.99 -2.61 9.64
N LEU A 777 -27.57 -1.62 8.85
CA LEU A 777 -28.15 -0.28 8.90
C LEU A 777 -29.58 -0.24 8.33
N GLU A 778 -29.86 -0.97 7.24
CA GLU A 778 -31.23 -1.09 6.73
C GLU A 778 -32.15 -1.84 7.71
N TRP A 779 -31.65 -2.88 8.39
CA TRP A 779 -32.38 -3.56 9.46
C TRP A 779 -32.68 -2.62 10.64
N ALA A 780 -31.69 -1.85 11.10
CA ALA A 780 -31.86 -0.86 12.16
C ALA A 780 -32.90 0.19 11.76
N GLN A 781 -32.84 0.69 10.51
CA GLN A 781 -33.79 1.68 10.01
C GLN A 781 -35.24 1.14 9.96
N ARG A 782 -35.43 -0.15 9.62
CA ARG A 782 -36.76 -0.81 9.65
C ARG A 782 -37.33 -0.88 11.07
N LEU A 783 -36.49 -1.17 12.08
CA LEU A 783 -36.92 -1.22 13.50
C LEU A 783 -36.96 0.15 14.20
N ARG A 784 -36.32 1.17 13.63
CA ARG A 784 -36.32 2.56 14.10
C ARG A 784 -36.43 3.53 12.91
N PRO A 785 -37.63 3.75 12.35
CA PRO A 785 -37.81 4.66 11.20
C PRO A 785 -37.40 6.12 11.46
N ARG A 786 -37.32 6.54 12.74
CA ARG A 786 -36.84 7.87 13.17
C ARG A 786 -35.33 7.94 13.43
N ASP A 787 -34.59 6.84 13.33
CA ASP A 787 -33.14 6.85 13.50
C ASP A 787 -32.48 7.70 12.39
N ALA A 788 -31.87 8.82 12.80
CA ALA A 788 -31.14 9.73 11.92
C ALA A 788 -29.68 9.30 11.70
N SER A 789 -29.10 8.56 12.65
CA SER A 789 -27.73 8.04 12.59
C SER A 789 -27.63 6.92 11.56
N ALA A 790 -28.57 5.96 11.58
CA ALA A 790 -28.65 4.91 10.57
C ALA A 790 -28.89 5.49 9.16
N ARG A 791 -29.83 6.44 9.03
CA ARG A 791 -30.13 7.12 7.75
C ARG A 791 -28.93 7.87 7.18
N TYR A 792 -28.16 8.54 8.04
CA TYR A 792 -26.97 9.28 7.63
C TYR A 792 -25.90 8.36 7.04
N LEU A 793 -25.66 7.23 7.70
CA LEU A 793 -24.69 6.21 7.31
C LEU A 793 -25.14 5.46 6.03
N LEU A 794 -26.44 5.18 5.88
CA LEU A 794 -27.01 4.66 4.62
C LEU A 794 -26.83 5.65 3.47
N GLY A 795 -26.95 6.96 3.72
CA GLY A 795 -26.68 7.98 2.71
C GLY A 795 -25.22 7.97 2.20
N MET A 796 -24.24 7.64 3.06
CA MET A 796 -22.85 7.43 2.62
C MET A 796 -22.72 6.21 1.70
N LEU A 797 -23.33 5.08 2.08
CA LEU A 797 -23.36 3.86 1.28
C LEU A 797 -24.08 4.05 -0.05
N ALA A 798 -25.10 4.92 -0.12
CA ALA A 798 -25.75 5.31 -1.36
C ALA A 798 -24.81 6.16 -2.24
N MET A 799 -24.26 7.25 -1.69
CA MET A 799 -23.35 8.16 -2.39
C MET A 799 -22.15 7.43 -3.01
N GLN A 800 -21.43 6.62 -2.21
CA GLN A 800 -20.23 5.92 -2.66
C GLN A 800 -20.48 4.93 -3.81
N ARG A 801 -21.70 4.40 -3.94
CA ARG A 801 -22.07 3.44 -5.02
C ARG A 801 -22.65 4.11 -6.27
N GLY A 802 -22.88 5.42 -6.24
CA GLY A 802 -23.50 6.18 -7.34
C GLY A 802 -24.99 6.49 -7.17
N ASP A 803 -25.62 6.07 -6.07
CA ASP A 803 -27.04 6.32 -5.76
C ASP A 803 -27.24 7.75 -5.20
N VAL A 804 -26.74 8.77 -5.91
CA VAL A 804 -26.63 10.16 -5.42
C VAL A 804 -28.00 10.78 -5.08
N ARG A 805 -29.07 10.39 -5.79
CA ARG A 805 -30.45 10.85 -5.51
C ARG A 805 -30.94 10.32 -4.16
N ASP A 806 -30.69 9.05 -3.86
CA ASP A 806 -31.09 8.43 -2.60
C ASP A 806 -30.27 9.02 -1.45
N ALA A 807 -28.97 9.25 -1.66
CA ALA A 807 -28.10 9.93 -0.71
C ALA A 807 -28.61 11.35 -0.37
N SER A 808 -28.95 12.17 -1.38
CA SER A 808 -29.46 13.53 -1.16
C SER A 808 -30.82 13.54 -0.47
N ALA A 809 -31.72 12.59 -0.78
CA ALA A 809 -33.00 12.43 -0.11
C ALA A 809 -32.84 11.99 1.35
N MET A 810 -31.98 11.01 1.62
CA MET A 810 -31.65 10.55 2.97
C MET A 810 -31.05 11.69 3.81
N TRP A 811 -30.07 12.41 3.28
CA TRP A 811 -29.42 13.52 4.00
C TRP A 811 -30.33 14.74 4.18
N SER A 812 -31.23 15.04 3.24
CA SER A 812 -32.27 16.07 3.44
C SER A 812 -33.20 15.70 4.60
N SER A 813 -33.60 14.42 4.70
CA SER A 813 -34.41 13.92 5.81
C SER A 813 -33.66 13.92 7.14
N VAL A 814 -32.34 13.63 7.16
CA VAL A 814 -31.50 13.77 8.35
C VAL A 814 -31.40 15.24 8.78
N LEU A 815 -31.16 16.17 7.85
CA LEU A 815 -31.02 17.59 8.14
C LEU A 815 -32.30 18.17 8.77
N ALA A 816 -33.47 17.79 8.25
CA ALA A 816 -34.77 18.20 8.80
C ALA A 816 -35.05 17.64 10.20
N ALA A 817 -34.49 16.48 10.56
CA ALA A 817 -34.69 15.83 11.86
C ALA A 817 -33.59 16.16 12.90
N ARG A 818 -32.37 16.45 12.45
CA ARG A 818 -31.17 16.70 13.26
C ARG A 818 -30.26 17.70 12.54
N PRO A 819 -30.57 19.01 12.58
CA PRO A 819 -29.85 20.03 11.80
C PRO A 819 -28.43 20.32 12.31
N THR A 820 -28.06 19.86 13.51
CA THR A 820 -26.74 20.09 14.10
C THR A 820 -26.16 18.81 14.72
N GLY A 821 -24.84 18.78 14.92
CA GLY A 821 -24.17 17.63 15.55
C GLY A 821 -24.12 16.36 14.68
N VAL A 822 -24.21 16.50 13.35
CA VAL A 822 -23.88 15.45 12.37
C VAL A 822 -22.71 15.97 11.51
N PRO A 823 -21.53 15.32 11.54
CA PRO A 823 -20.34 15.81 10.85
C PRO A 823 -20.49 15.69 9.33
N ALA A 824 -19.98 16.66 8.57
CA ALA A 824 -20.02 16.74 7.10
C ALA A 824 -21.43 16.69 6.46
N LEU A 825 -22.54 16.76 7.22
CA LEU A 825 -23.89 16.60 6.69
C LEU A 825 -24.23 17.65 5.62
N HIS A 826 -23.96 18.92 5.90
CA HIS A 826 -24.26 20.01 4.97
C HIS A 826 -23.34 19.95 3.74
N ARG A 827 -22.05 19.64 3.94
CA ARG A 827 -21.08 19.41 2.87
C ARG A 827 -21.57 18.32 1.92
N ASN A 828 -21.93 17.17 2.47
CA ASN A 828 -22.33 15.98 1.73
C ASN A 828 -23.63 16.22 0.95
N LEU A 829 -24.62 16.89 1.58
CA LEU A 829 -25.87 17.25 0.91
C LEU A 829 -25.64 18.25 -0.25
N VAL A 830 -24.82 19.29 -0.06
CA VAL A 830 -24.52 20.26 -1.14
C VAL A 830 -23.80 19.58 -2.31
N GLN A 831 -22.81 18.72 -2.04
CA GLN A 831 -22.12 17.96 -3.10
C GLN A 831 -23.09 17.03 -3.85
N ALA A 832 -23.96 16.30 -3.15
CA ALA A 832 -24.94 15.41 -3.79
C ALA A 832 -25.98 16.18 -4.62
N LEU A 833 -26.51 17.30 -4.12
CA LEU A 833 -27.45 18.14 -4.88
C LEU A 833 -26.83 18.65 -6.18
N LEU A 834 -25.58 19.14 -6.13
CA LEU A 834 -24.84 19.57 -7.32
C LEU A 834 -24.61 18.43 -8.31
N LEU A 835 -24.26 17.23 -7.84
CA LEU A 835 -24.12 16.04 -8.68
C LEU A 835 -25.46 15.56 -9.30
N THR A 836 -26.60 15.81 -8.64
CA THR A 836 -27.92 15.57 -9.26
C THR A 836 -28.33 16.63 -10.29
N GLY A 837 -27.51 17.66 -10.51
CA GLY A 837 -27.77 18.75 -11.46
C GLY A 837 -28.55 19.93 -10.89
N ALA A 838 -28.61 20.10 -9.56
CA ALA A 838 -29.25 21.26 -8.94
C ALA A 838 -28.55 22.57 -9.33
N ASP A 839 -29.35 23.62 -9.54
CA ASP A 839 -28.83 24.96 -9.85
C ASP A 839 -27.95 25.50 -8.70
N PRO A 840 -26.76 26.06 -8.98
CA PRO A 840 -25.88 26.61 -7.95
C PRO A 840 -26.51 27.64 -7.03
N ALA A 841 -27.39 28.52 -7.50
CA ALA A 841 -28.02 29.54 -6.66
C ALA A 841 -28.99 28.91 -5.65
N SER A 842 -29.71 27.85 -6.05
CA SER A 842 -30.59 27.09 -5.15
C SER A 842 -29.87 26.47 -3.93
N VAL A 843 -28.56 26.16 -4.05
CA VAL A 843 -27.75 25.56 -2.97
C VAL A 843 -26.83 26.53 -2.24
N VAL A 844 -26.80 27.83 -2.61
CA VAL A 844 -26.00 28.84 -1.87
C VAL A 844 -26.43 28.94 -0.40
N ALA A 845 -27.74 28.85 -0.11
CA ALA A 845 -28.25 28.94 1.27
C ALA A 845 -27.74 27.77 2.15
N VAL A 846 -27.81 26.54 1.64
CA VAL A 846 -27.35 25.33 2.37
C VAL A 846 -25.84 25.37 2.60
N SER A 847 -25.05 25.83 1.62
CA SER A 847 -23.60 26.00 1.81
C SER A 847 -23.24 27.16 2.74
N ALA A 848 -24.06 28.23 2.81
CA ALA A 848 -23.89 29.29 3.81
C ALA A 848 -24.17 28.78 5.23
N GLU A 849 -25.15 27.90 5.38
CA GLU A 849 -25.42 27.19 6.64
C GLU A 849 -24.29 26.22 7.02
N ALA A 850 -23.72 25.51 6.06
CA ALA A 850 -22.55 24.65 6.27
C ALA A 850 -21.39 25.41 6.96
N THR A 851 -21.08 26.63 6.53
CA THR A 851 -20.03 27.46 7.17
C THR A 851 -20.36 27.95 8.58
N ARG A 852 -21.62 27.86 9.02
CA ARG A 852 -22.07 28.18 10.38
C ARG A 852 -22.17 26.93 11.27
N ALA A 853 -22.61 25.80 10.71
CA ALA A 853 -22.74 24.53 11.41
C ALA A 853 -21.41 23.80 11.61
N GLU A 854 -20.48 23.93 10.65
CA GLU A 854 -19.17 23.27 10.64
C GLU A 854 -18.02 24.26 10.40
N PRO A 855 -17.89 25.35 11.19
CA PRO A 855 -17.00 26.46 10.87
C PRO A 855 -15.50 26.09 10.85
N SER A 856 -15.11 24.98 11.49
CA SER A 856 -13.74 24.43 11.45
C SER A 856 -13.45 23.56 10.21
N ASN A 857 -14.46 23.03 9.53
CA ASN A 857 -14.32 22.17 8.35
C ASN A 857 -13.88 23.06 7.17
N PRO A 858 -12.67 22.90 6.59
CA PRO A 858 -12.20 23.83 5.54
C PRO A 858 -12.96 23.67 4.21
N GLU A 859 -13.49 22.48 3.91
CA GLU A 859 -14.13 22.21 2.62
C GLU A 859 -15.44 23.00 2.45
N VAL A 860 -16.22 23.21 3.51
CA VAL A 860 -17.46 24.00 3.42
C VAL A 860 -17.20 25.45 3.00
N TRP A 861 -16.07 26.02 3.41
CA TRP A 861 -15.64 27.36 2.97
C TRP A 861 -15.18 27.36 1.50
N VAL A 862 -14.48 26.31 1.06
CA VAL A 862 -14.05 26.13 -0.34
C VAL A 862 -15.26 25.96 -1.28
N ILE A 863 -16.24 25.13 -0.89
CA ILE A 863 -17.48 24.89 -1.64
C ILE A 863 -18.29 26.18 -1.72
N HIS A 864 -18.53 26.85 -0.60
CA HIS A 864 -19.33 28.08 -0.58
C HIS A 864 -18.69 29.22 -1.38
N ASP A 865 -17.38 29.44 -1.27
CA ASP A 865 -16.66 30.42 -2.11
C ASP A 865 -16.78 30.08 -3.61
N SER A 866 -16.73 28.80 -3.96
CA SER A 866 -16.84 28.34 -5.35
C SER A 866 -18.28 28.46 -5.89
N LEU A 867 -19.28 28.32 -5.03
CA LEU A 867 -20.69 28.61 -5.36
C LEU A 867 -20.93 30.12 -5.51
N MET A 868 -20.45 30.94 -4.58
CA MET A 868 -20.47 32.41 -4.69
C MET A 868 -19.88 32.88 -6.02
N ALA A 869 -18.74 32.30 -6.43
CA ALA A 869 -18.12 32.58 -7.72
C ALA A 869 -19.04 32.26 -8.92
N ARG A 870 -19.70 31.09 -8.90
CA ARG A 870 -20.65 30.67 -9.96
C ARG A 870 -21.89 31.56 -10.01
N THR A 871 -22.34 32.10 -8.87
CA THR A 871 -23.41 33.10 -8.79
C THR A 871 -22.94 34.55 -8.95
N GLY A 872 -21.80 34.77 -9.62
CA GLY A 872 -21.33 36.11 -10.00
C GLY A 872 -20.84 37.02 -8.86
N LYS A 873 -20.59 36.48 -7.66
CA LYS A 873 -20.14 37.31 -6.52
C LYS A 873 -18.72 37.82 -6.68
N SER A 874 -18.53 39.07 -6.30
CA SER A 874 -17.26 39.79 -6.43
C SER A 874 -16.15 39.20 -5.55
N ALA A 875 -14.89 39.47 -5.91
CA ALA A 875 -13.73 39.09 -5.09
C ALA A 875 -13.79 39.71 -3.67
N ALA A 876 -14.41 40.88 -3.52
CA ALA A 876 -14.59 41.56 -2.24
C ALA A 876 -15.62 40.85 -1.34
N GLU A 877 -16.80 40.50 -1.85
CA GLU A 877 -17.81 39.73 -1.10
C GLU A 877 -17.28 38.36 -0.69
N ARG A 878 -16.50 37.72 -1.56
CA ARG A 878 -15.90 36.40 -1.33
C ARG A 878 -14.75 36.46 -0.32
N ALA A 879 -13.90 37.49 -0.37
CA ALA A 879 -12.92 37.76 0.68
C ALA A 879 -13.63 38.01 2.02
N ALA A 880 -14.69 38.83 2.05
CA ALA A 880 -15.49 39.09 3.26
C ALA A 880 -16.21 37.84 3.81
N GLN A 881 -16.36 36.77 3.02
CA GLN A 881 -16.76 35.46 3.52
C GLN A 881 -15.60 34.72 4.19
N LEU A 882 -14.43 34.58 3.55
CA LEU A 882 -13.26 33.95 4.15
C LEU A 882 -12.66 34.76 5.33
N ASP A 883 -12.96 36.05 5.42
CA ASP A 883 -12.72 36.89 6.60
C ASP A 883 -13.39 36.34 7.86
N ARG A 884 -14.48 35.57 7.75
CA ARG A 884 -15.21 34.97 8.88
C ARG A 884 -14.70 33.59 9.33
N TYR A 885 -13.69 33.02 8.66
CA TYR A 885 -13.07 31.76 9.11
C TYR A 885 -12.45 31.93 10.51
N PRO A 886 -12.81 31.09 11.51
CA PRO A 886 -12.54 31.38 12.91
C PRO A 886 -11.05 31.27 13.28
N ASP A 887 -10.38 30.21 12.84
CA ASP A 887 -8.97 29.98 13.16
C ASP A 887 -8.06 30.64 12.12
N LYS A 888 -7.82 31.94 12.29
CA LYS A 888 -6.90 32.67 11.40
C LYS A 888 -5.46 32.14 11.46
N PRO A 889 -4.84 31.86 12.62
CA PRO A 889 -3.52 31.25 12.67
C PRO A 889 -3.47 29.88 11.99
N GLY A 890 -4.39 28.97 12.29
CA GLY A 890 -4.42 27.60 11.77
C GLY A 890 -5.05 27.43 10.37
N MET A 891 -5.53 28.50 9.73
CA MET A 891 -6.16 28.45 8.39
C MET A 891 -5.34 27.58 7.40
N PRO A 892 -5.92 26.48 6.86
CA PRO A 892 -5.20 25.58 5.98
C PRO A 892 -4.67 26.22 4.70
N THR A 893 -3.51 25.74 4.22
CA THR A 893 -2.76 26.26 3.06
C THR A 893 -3.63 26.54 1.81
N ALA A 894 -4.56 25.65 1.48
CA ALA A 894 -5.45 25.83 0.33
C ALA A 894 -6.41 27.04 0.50
N LEU A 895 -6.90 27.28 1.72
CA LEU A 895 -7.69 28.47 2.06
C LEU A 895 -6.83 29.72 2.14
N VAL A 896 -5.59 29.65 2.65
CA VAL A 896 -4.63 30.78 2.65
C VAL A 896 -4.37 31.26 1.23
N TYR A 897 -4.04 30.36 0.29
CA TYR A 897 -3.79 30.72 -1.10
C TYR A 897 -5.03 31.28 -1.81
N ARG A 898 -6.22 30.71 -1.55
CA ARG A 898 -7.50 31.18 -2.09
C ARG A 898 -7.84 32.58 -1.55
N HIS A 899 -7.72 32.78 -0.24
CA HIS A 899 -8.05 34.03 0.41
C HIS A 899 -7.10 35.16 0.02
N ALA A 900 -5.78 34.92 -0.03
CA ALA A 900 -4.80 35.92 -0.44
C ALA A 900 -5.02 36.40 -1.89
N ARG A 901 -5.39 35.49 -2.82
CA ARG A 901 -5.77 35.84 -4.20
C ARG A 901 -7.05 36.69 -4.25
N LEU A 902 -8.06 36.38 -3.43
CA LEU A 902 -9.31 37.14 -3.35
C LEU A 902 -9.09 38.55 -2.75
N LEU A 903 -8.32 38.66 -1.67
CA LEU A 903 -7.92 39.92 -1.06
C LEU A 903 -7.14 40.81 -2.04
N ALA A 904 -6.17 40.24 -2.77
CA ALA A 904 -5.44 40.95 -3.81
C ALA A 904 -6.36 41.40 -4.98
N GLY A 905 -7.32 40.56 -5.37
CA GLY A 905 -8.36 40.91 -6.34
C GLY A 905 -9.31 42.02 -5.85
N ALA A 906 -9.53 42.11 -4.55
CA ALA A 906 -10.27 43.19 -3.88
C ALA A 906 -9.41 44.42 -3.53
N GLY A 907 -8.11 44.43 -3.91
CA GLY A 907 -7.19 45.53 -3.61
C GLY A 907 -6.63 45.57 -2.18
N ARG A 908 -7.01 44.63 -1.31
CA ARG A 908 -6.56 44.49 0.09
C ARG A 908 -5.19 43.79 0.15
N PHE A 909 -4.18 44.42 -0.44
CA PHE A 909 -2.86 43.82 -0.62
C PHE A 909 -2.11 43.57 0.69
N ASP A 910 -2.22 44.45 1.69
CA ASP A 910 -1.53 44.26 2.96
C ASP A 910 -2.11 43.09 3.77
N ASP A 911 -3.43 42.91 3.76
CA ASP A 911 -4.10 41.71 4.32
C ASP A 911 -3.64 40.44 3.58
N ALA A 912 -3.62 40.49 2.24
CA ALA A 912 -3.16 39.38 1.40
C ALA A 912 -1.70 38.99 1.68
N GLU A 913 -0.84 39.97 1.97
CA GLU A 913 0.56 39.75 2.31
C GLU A 913 0.76 39.33 3.78
N ALA A 914 -0.12 39.76 4.69
CA ALA A 914 -0.12 39.36 6.10
C ALA A 914 -0.46 37.87 6.27
N LEU A 915 -1.34 37.32 5.42
CA LEU A 915 -1.68 35.89 5.43
C LEU A 915 -0.49 34.93 5.27
N PHE A 916 0.67 35.38 4.77
CA PHE A 916 1.87 34.53 4.61
C PHE A 916 2.86 34.60 5.78
N ALA A 917 2.62 35.44 6.79
CA ALA A 917 3.52 35.57 7.93
C ALA A 917 3.40 34.39 8.92
N ASP A 918 4.56 33.94 9.42
CA ASP A 918 4.72 32.93 10.49
C ASP A 918 4.06 31.57 10.24
N ARG A 919 3.78 31.23 8.97
CA ARG A 919 3.24 29.92 8.58
C ARG A 919 4.30 28.93 8.13
N PHE A 920 4.14 27.69 8.56
CA PHE A 920 4.62 26.53 7.82
C PHE A 920 3.75 26.33 6.56
N PHE A 921 4.39 26.00 5.44
CA PHE A 921 3.72 25.61 4.20
C PHE A 921 4.27 24.25 3.78
N SER A 922 3.56 23.18 4.11
CA SER A 922 3.91 21.80 3.75
C SER A 922 4.04 21.64 2.23
N ARG A 923 5.06 20.92 1.76
CA ARG A 923 5.19 20.59 0.34
C ARG A 923 4.19 19.48 -0.03
N VAL A 924 3.63 19.60 -1.23
CA VAL A 924 2.70 18.65 -1.87
C VAL A 924 3.30 18.26 -3.22
N GLU A 925 3.30 16.97 -3.56
CA GLU A 925 3.75 16.53 -4.89
C GLU A 925 2.88 17.14 -6.00
N GLY A 926 3.52 17.70 -7.04
CA GLY A 926 2.85 18.43 -8.12
C GLY A 926 2.07 19.70 -7.68
N GLY A 927 2.12 20.07 -6.40
CA GLY A 927 1.20 21.04 -5.81
C GLY A 927 1.56 22.52 -5.99
N THR A 928 0.68 23.40 -5.48
CA THR A 928 0.87 24.85 -5.55
C THR A 928 2.00 25.32 -4.61
N ASN A 929 3.10 25.80 -5.19
CA ASN A 929 4.24 26.31 -4.44
C ASN A 929 3.92 27.68 -3.79
N PRO A 930 4.18 27.89 -2.47
CA PRO A 930 3.87 29.14 -1.77
C PRO A 930 4.59 30.36 -2.36
N ARG A 931 5.83 30.19 -2.84
CA ARG A 931 6.62 31.23 -3.52
C ARG A 931 5.88 31.78 -4.74
N GLY A 932 5.18 30.91 -5.48
CA GLY A 932 4.37 31.29 -6.64
C GLY A 932 3.18 32.17 -6.28
N VAL A 933 2.37 31.76 -5.30
CA VAL A 933 1.18 32.54 -4.87
C VAL A 933 1.57 33.88 -4.25
N TRP A 934 2.66 33.91 -3.48
CA TRP A 934 3.25 35.14 -2.96
C TRP A 934 3.64 36.12 -4.09
N LEU A 935 4.30 35.61 -5.14
CA LEU A 935 4.64 36.41 -6.32
C LEU A 935 3.39 36.90 -7.07
N GLU A 936 2.35 36.07 -7.24
CA GLU A 936 1.09 36.48 -7.88
C GLU A 936 0.44 37.69 -7.18
N VAL A 937 0.40 37.67 -5.83
CA VAL A 937 -0.13 38.74 -4.98
C VAL A 937 0.72 40.01 -5.07
N ARG A 938 2.05 39.88 -4.92
CA ARG A 938 2.99 41.01 -5.00
C ARG A 938 3.01 41.66 -6.38
N VAL A 939 2.93 40.87 -7.45
CA VAL A 939 2.82 41.36 -8.82
C VAL A 939 1.47 42.04 -9.05
N ALA A 940 0.36 41.51 -8.53
CA ALA A 940 -0.95 42.17 -8.60
C ALA A 940 -0.95 43.55 -7.91
N ARG A 941 -0.23 43.69 -6.78
CA ARG A 941 0.00 44.98 -6.11
C ARG A 941 0.77 45.96 -7.01
N ALA A 942 1.84 45.51 -7.65
CA ALA A 942 2.62 46.34 -8.59
C ALA A 942 1.80 46.74 -9.84
N GLU A 943 0.97 45.85 -10.38
CA GLU A 943 0.03 46.16 -11.48
C GLU A 943 -1.01 47.21 -11.07
N ALA A 944 -1.57 47.11 -9.87
CA ALA A 944 -2.53 48.09 -9.35
C ALA A 944 -1.90 49.48 -9.18
N LEU A 945 -0.68 49.55 -8.62
CA LEU A 945 0.09 50.78 -8.52
C LEU A 945 0.41 51.38 -9.90
N ALA A 946 0.82 50.56 -10.86
CA ALA A 946 1.09 51.00 -12.23
C ALA A 946 -0.17 51.45 -12.99
N ARG A 947 -1.33 50.81 -12.78
CA ARG A 947 -2.64 51.28 -13.27
C ARG A 947 -3.00 52.65 -12.66
N ALA A 948 -2.71 52.85 -11.38
CA ALA A 948 -2.86 54.11 -10.67
C ALA A 948 -1.73 55.14 -10.93
N ARG A 949 -0.89 54.93 -11.95
CA ARG A 949 0.27 55.76 -12.33
C ARG A 949 1.35 55.93 -11.24
N LYS A 950 1.30 55.19 -10.14
CA LYS A 950 2.30 55.17 -9.05
C LYS A 950 3.52 54.31 -9.43
N CYS A 951 4.18 54.68 -10.52
CA CYS A 951 5.24 53.87 -11.13
C CYS A 951 6.51 53.74 -10.29
N SER A 952 6.85 54.75 -9.48
CA SER A 952 7.92 54.66 -8.48
C SER A 952 7.64 53.56 -7.43
N ASP A 953 6.40 53.47 -6.95
CA ASP A 953 5.96 52.47 -5.97
C ASP A 953 5.94 51.07 -6.59
N ALA A 954 5.41 50.93 -7.81
CA ALA A 954 5.42 49.68 -8.56
C ALA A 954 6.86 49.13 -8.73
N ARG A 955 7.81 49.97 -9.13
CA ARG A 955 9.24 49.59 -9.24
C ARG A 955 9.85 49.16 -7.89
N ARG A 956 9.46 49.76 -6.76
CA ARG A 956 9.91 49.32 -5.41
C ARG A 956 9.34 47.95 -5.02
N VAL A 957 8.12 47.62 -5.45
CA VAL A 957 7.55 46.27 -5.27
C VAL A 957 8.29 45.25 -6.15
N LEU A 958 8.55 45.55 -7.42
CA LEU A 958 9.28 44.66 -8.34
C LEU A 958 10.71 44.35 -7.85
N THR A 959 11.48 45.38 -7.48
CA THR A 959 12.86 45.25 -6.97
C THR A 959 12.99 44.60 -5.57
N SER A 960 11.86 44.22 -4.96
CA SER A 960 11.81 43.46 -3.71
C SER A 960 11.22 42.06 -3.83
N LEU A 961 10.75 41.62 -5.01
CA LEU A 961 10.13 40.30 -5.21
C LEU A 961 11.04 39.12 -4.83
N ALA A 962 12.36 39.23 -5.07
CA ALA A 962 13.34 38.18 -4.81
C ALA A 962 14.08 38.32 -3.46
N ARG A 963 13.67 39.26 -2.59
CA ARG A 963 14.36 39.49 -1.31
C ARG A 963 13.82 38.54 -0.23
N PRO A 964 14.68 37.85 0.53
CA PRO A 964 14.27 37.14 1.73
C PRO A 964 13.56 38.08 2.72
N LEU A 965 12.44 37.62 3.28
CA LEU A 965 11.65 38.37 4.24
C LEU A 965 11.65 37.68 5.61
N ALA A 966 11.86 38.47 6.65
CA ALA A 966 11.62 38.02 8.02
C ALA A 966 10.18 37.50 8.16
N ARG A 967 10.01 36.48 9.02
CA ARG A 967 8.71 35.83 9.29
C ARG A 967 8.06 35.16 8.06
N ARG A 968 8.79 34.94 6.96
CA ARG A 968 8.32 34.23 5.75
C ARG A 968 9.38 33.24 5.25
N SER A 969 9.50 32.10 5.94
CA SER A 969 10.53 31.08 5.75
C SER A 969 10.78 30.69 4.28
N PHE A 970 9.70 30.47 3.52
CA PHE A 970 9.73 30.08 2.11
C PHE A 970 10.37 31.10 1.15
N THR A 971 10.65 32.34 1.59
CA THR A 971 11.25 33.40 0.75
C THR A 971 12.79 33.43 0.79
N LYS A 972 13.44 32.58 1.61
CA LYS A 972 14.90 32.57 1.78
C LYS A 972 15.65 32.13 0.51
N ASP A 973 15.05 31.24 -0.26
CA ASP A 973 15.60 30.57 -1.45
C ASP A 973 14.49 30.31 -2.50
N GLY A 974 14.85 29.78 -3.67
CA GLY A 974 13.90 29.37 -4.73
C GLY A 974 13.06 30.49 -5.39
N MET A 975 13.25 31.75 -4.98
CA MET A 975 12.45 32.89 -5.42
C MET A 975 12.78 33.37 -6.85
N ARG A 976 14.04 33.27 -7.29
CA ARG A 976 14.47 33.73 -8.63
C ARG A 976 13.96 32.79 -9.72
N GLU A 977 13.92 31.52 -9.38
CA GLU A 977 13.50 30.38 -10.17
C GLU A 977 11.98 30.45 -10.43
N GLN A 978 11.18 30.85 -9.42
CA GLN A 978 9.75 31.13 -9.64
C GLN A 978 9.50 32.44 -10.40
N LEU A 979 10.33 33.47 -10.20
CA LEU A 979 10.24 34.74 -10.94
C LEU A 979 10.51 34.57 -12.45
N ALA A 980 11.43 33.67 -12.81
CA ALA A 980 11.75 33.36 -14.21
C ALA A 980 10.61 32.64 -14.95
N LYS A 981 9.62 32.06 -14.25
CA LYS A 981 8.52 31.33 -14.90
C LYS A 981 7.71 32.25 -15.83
N PRO A 982 7.38 31.82 -17.07
CA PRO A 982 6.79 32.70 -18.08
C PRO A 982 5.57 33.53 -17.66
N PRO A 983 4.58 33.01 -16.88
CA PRO A 983 3.41 33.80 -16.48
C PRO A 983 3.74 34.97 -15.55
N ILE A 984 4.72 34.79 -14.65
CA ILE A 984 5.17 35.85 -13.73
C ILE A 984 6.06 36.84 -14.49
N ALA A 985 7.04 36.34 -15.24
CA ALA A 985 7.96 37.18 -16.01
C ALA A 985 7.25 38.04 -17.06
N ALA A 986 6.17 37.55 -17.70
CA ALA A 986 5.37 38.33 -18.63
C ALA A 986 4.60 39.48 -17.95
N ARG A 987 4.02 39.24 -16.78
CA ARG A 987 3.34 40.28 -15.97
C ARG A 987 4.33 41.36 -15.52
N VAL A 988 5.50 40.95 -15.01
CA VAL A 988 6.59 41.88 -14.64
C VAL A 988 6.97 42.80 -15.80
N ARG A 989 7.27 42.24 -16.98
CA ARG A 989 7.59 43.03 -18.19
C ARG A 989 6.48 43.99 -18.60
N SER A 990 5.20 43.60 -18.47
CA SER A 990 4.07 44.48 -18.79
C SER A 990 3.96 45.68 -17.83
N ILE A 991 4.30 45.51 -16.55
CA ILE A 991 4.38 46.59 -15.57
C ILE A 991 5.56 47.52 -15.91
N GLU A 992 6.72 46.95 -16.24
CA GLU A 992 7.92 47.70 -16.61
C GLU A 992 7.72 48.54 -17.87
N GLN A 993 7.09 47.98 -18.91
CA GLN A 993 6.68 48.71 -20.12
C GLN A 993 5.68 49.82 -19.81
N ARG A 994 4.63 49.54 -19.03
CA ARG A 994 3.62 50.54 -18.61
C ARG A 994 4.21 51.69 -17.79
N CYS A 995 5.28 51.41 -17.07
CA CYS A 995 6.00 52.35 -16.22
C CYS A 995 7.39 52.71 -16.78
N ALA A 996 7.62 52.58 -18.08
CA ALA A 996 8.81 53.13 -18.73
C ALA A 996 8.78 54.67 -18.66
N PRO A 997 9.94 55.35 -18.65
CA PRO A 997 9.98 56.77 -18.98
C PRO A 997 9.38 57.00 -20.38
N LYS A 998 8.70 58.12 -20.55
CA LYS A 998 8.36 58.68 -21.86
C LYS A 998 9.36 59.79 -22.20
#